data_AF-A0A497XXI8-F1
#
_entry.id   AF-A0A497XXI8-F1
#
_cell.length_a   1.000
_cell.length_b   1.000
_cell.length_c   1.000
_cell.angle_alpha   90.00
_cell.angle_beta   90.00
_cell.angle_gamma   90.00
#
_symmetry.space_group_name_H-M   'P 1'
#
loop_
_entity.id
_entity.type
_entity.pdbx_description
1 polymer ?
#
loop_
_entity_poly.entity_id
_entity_poly.type
_entity_poly.pdbx_seq_one_letter_code
_entity_poly.pdbx_strand_id
1 'polypeptide(L)'
;MPTKDFATILGFTPKEGSLGIFIRKYSDGTTIEIDFEKNTFHFGGKLKIQGKDVQNITKAEDWVVLECLNRLLEKGYKPENISLEKVYPAGHGFSGRLDICVTREDGSEYLLIECKTYGKEFDKEFAKIRKDGGQLFTYFKFSNKADVIMLYASELRGDEIVFKNEIVKIEDDYRTGDVKDFYEKWNKLTKDNGVFDSWVRPYNFESKALTIKELEEIRQEDSSFIFNRFLEILRHNVVSDKGNAFNRIFTLFLCKIYDEKDKEGTDQELEFQWFESPFTYDGVFYEKDNHRSFQIRLTDLYKKGMKAFLEKNVTDFSETDFNNKYSYLTEDQRAPILSDIKKLRLEKNNEFAIKDVYDEESFNDNAVVVKEIVELLQNFKIRYTKKQQYLSDFFELLLTTGLKQESGQFFTPVPVAQFVIKSLPLDKIIEEKLQKGEKNEYLPYVIDYASGSGHFLTETMHEVQRIIDKGDFNGVKAEVKRFIQMSKQFHFDWAFDYVYGIEKDYRLVKVGKVGCYLHGDGLANVIHSDGLARFNHNDYKLKLNHRDKDFPKENKQFDVIVSNPPYSVSAFRNNASKYYNQNEFELYSKLTDNSSEIECLFIERTMQLLKDGGVAGIILPSSILSNTGIYSKSREIILQYFDIVGITELGSNTFMATGTNTVVLFLRRKNNYESRKIKIATEKFFTSFQDLTINGIEKPVAKYINYVWETISFDDYISLLKKEPNKTITQHEIYKEYQKKLKAKNNVAFWNLLLEKELDKLHYFIIAYPQKVVLIKSGEKDAEKRFLGYEFSNRRGSEGIHPIQRGKNIEDCTQLFDAEFFDNPTKASTYIYKAFQGDFDFEIDETMLNNVSRHSLVDMLTFDRAEFEKNISLSVKKKVKFESIWGTDKLQLLGEITQIKKGTSITKEKTVKGMIPVIAGGQEPAYFHNESNRNANTITISASGANAGFVNYFETPIFASDCNTIISKDEHKISTKLIYLFLKSIQSEIYGLQRGQAQPHVYSDDLSNVKIPFPPIGIQQKIVSEIEVLETKEKKAKEDLSTLNFTIQSIINKSFSDYSLELLGNICYSTEYGSSSKSEKKGLVPVIRMGNIQNGRILLDDLVYSNDEEENKKYSLKYNDVLFNRTNSPELVGKSGIYQSNEPAIFAGYLIRVNYKEDIILPVYLNYVLNSETIRNHGFSVMSKSINQANINGTILKSYKIPLPPLSEQQKIVLEIEKIEAKIKLLEKEIAEIPKLKDAVLRKHL
;
A
#
# COMPACT_ATOMS: atom_id res chain seq x y z
N MET A 1 -32.80 -18.61 -38.36
CA MET A 1 -32.71 -19.97 -37.78
C MET A 1 -32.58 -20.97 -38.90
N PRO A 2 -31.61 -21.89 -38.86
CA PRO A 2 -31.43 -22.92 -39.89
C PRO A 2 -32.43 -24.06 -39.64
N THR A 3 -33.70 -23.87 -40.00
CA THR A 3 -34.81 -24.74 -39.52
C THR A 3 -34.80 -26.15 -40.12
N LYS A 4 -34.33 -26.33 -41.36
CA LYS A 4 -34.20 -27.66 -42.00
C LYS A 4 -32.88 -28.36 -41.65
N ASP A 5 -31.78 -27.60 -41.58
CA ASP A 5 -30.48 -28.16 -41.23
C ASP A 5 -30.49 -28.66 -39.78
N PHE A 6 -31.11 -27.88 -38.86
CA PHE A 6 -31.30 -28.30 -37.46
C PHE A 6 -32.11 -29.60 -37.35
N ALA A 7 -33.23 -29.71 -38.06
CA ALA A 7 -34.04 -30.93 -38.09
C ALA A 7 -33.27 -32.12 -38.69
N THR A 8 -32.48 -31.88 -39.74
CA THR A 8 -31.68 -32.92 -40.39
C THR A 8 -30.57 -33.43 -39.47
N ILE A 9 -29.88 -32.54 -38.78
CA ILE A 9 -28.83 -32.88 -37.79
C ILE A 9 -29.41 -33.61 -36.59
N LEU A 10 -30.64 -33.25 -36.19
CA LEU A 10 -31.35 -34.05 -35.19
C LEU A 10 -31.60 -35.47 -35.70
N GLY A 11 -31.74 -35.72 -36.99
CA GLY A 11 -32.03 -37.05 -37.54
C GLY A 11 -33.45 -37.18 -38.07
N PHE A 12 -34.13 -36.06 -38.34
CA PHE A 12 -35.36 -36.05 -39.11
C PHE A 12 -35.03 -36.14 -40.60
N THR A 13 -35.79 -36.96 -41.32
CA THR A 13 -35.62 -37.15 -42.77
C THR A 13 -36.87 -36.71 -43.52
N PRO A 14 -36.78 -36.27 -44.78
CA PRO A 14 -37.96 -35.96 -45.58
C PRO A 14 -38.91 -37.17 -45.66
N LYS A 15 -40.19 -36.97 -45.34
CA LYS A 15 -41.20 -38.04 -45.39
C LYS A 15 -41.61 -38.32 -46.83
N GLU A 16 -41.40 -39.56 -47.29
CA GLU A 16 -41.74 -39.99 -48.65
C GLU A 16 -43.21 -39.68 -48.99
N GLY A 17 -43.43 -39.13 -50.19
CA GLY A 17 -44.77 -38.77 -50.68
C GLY A 17 -45.37 -37.48 -50.09
N SER A 18 -44.59 -36.67 -49.35
CA SER A 18 -45.05 -35.41 -48.77
C SER A 18 -44.11 -34.24 -49.07
N LEU A 19 -44.65 -33.02 -49.17
CA LEU A 19 -43.89 -31.79 -49.41
C LEU A 19 -43.68 -31.05 -48.09
N GLY A 20 -42.43 -30.72 -47.74
CA GLY A 20 -42.12 -29.90 -46.57
C GLY A 20 -42.31 -30.59 -45.21
N ILE A 21 -42.61 -31.90 -45.18
CA ILE A 21 -42.75 -32.67 -43.94
C ILE A 21 -41.51 -33.53 -43.71
N PHE A 22 -40.92 -33.39 -42.52
CA PHE A 22 -39.79 -34.17 -42.05
C PHE A 22 -40.27 -35.10 -40.93
N ILE A 23 -39.82 -36.34 -40.93
CA ILE A 23 -40.25 -37.39 -40.00
C ILE A 23 -39.04 -38.00 -39.31
N ARG A 24 -39.21 -38.27 -38.01
CA ARG A 24 -38.29 -39.09 -37.24
C ARG A 24 -39.05 -40.21 -36.54
N LYS A 25 -38.52 -41.42 -36.66
CA LYS A 25 -39.03 -42.62 -35.97
C LYS A 25 -38.05 -43.03 -34.89
N TYR A 26 -38.56 -43.26 -33.68
CA TYR A 26 -37.79 -43.69 -32.51
C TYR A 26 -37.93 -45.21 -32.31
N SER A 27 -37.03 -45.79 -31.52
CA SER A 27 -36.91 -47.24 -31.30
C SER A 27 -38.16 -47.89 -30.67
N ASP A 28 -38.97 -47.11 -29.95
CA ASP A 28 -40.21 -47.52 -29.31
C ASP A 28 -41.46 -47.39 -30.22
N GLY A 29 -41.24 -47.06 -31.50
CA GLY A 29 -42.28 -46.82 -32.51
C GLY A 29 -42.93 -45.43 -32.44
N THR A 30 -42.47 -44.54 -31.55
CA THR A 30 -42.91 -43.14 -31.54
C THR A 30 -42.43 -42.45 -32.80
N THR A 31 -43.27 -41.58 -33.36
CA THR A 31 -42.96 -40.82 -34.58
C THR A 31 -43.25 -39.36 -34.31
N ILE A 32 -42.27 -38.50 -34.58
CA ILE A 32 -42.44 -37.05 -34.55
C ILE A 32 -42.31 -36.54 -35.98
N GLU A 33 -43.23 -35.69 -36.41
CA GLU A 33 -43.20 -35.02 -37.71
C GLU A 33 -43.07 -33.50 -37.54
N ILE A 34 -42.34 -32.87 -38.44
CA ILE A 34 -42.19 -31.41 -38.54
C ILE A 34 -42.75 -31.01 -39.90
N ASP A 35 -43.82 -30.21 -39.90
CA ASP A 35 -44.42 -29.63 -41.10
C ASP A 35 -43.88 -28.20 -41.25
N PHE A 36 -42.93 -28.00 -42.16
CA PHE A 36 -42.33 -26.69 -42.43
C PHE A 36 -43.26 -25.74 -43.18
N GLU A 37 -44.29 -26.25 -43.87
CA GLU A 37 -45.27 -25.41 -44.56
C GLU A 37 -46.27 -24.81 -43.57
N LYS A 38 -46.65 -25.59 -42.54
CA LYS A 38 -47.56 -25.14 -41.49
C LYS A 38 -46.85 -24.56 -40.26
N ASN A 39 -45.52 -24.67 -40.20
CA ASN A 39 -44.73 -24.38 -39.00
C ASN A 39 -45.29 -25.11 -37.77
N THR A 40 -45.49 -26.42 -37.89
CA THR A 40 -46.04 -27.23 -36.79
C THR A 40 -45.23 -28.49 -36.49
N PHE A 41 -45.17 -28.86 -35.21
CA PHE A 41 -44.72 -30.15 -34.73
C PHE A 41 -45.90 -31.10 -34.51
N HIS A 42 -45.77 -32.34 -34.97
CA HIS A 42 -46.72 -33.42 -34.68
C HIS A 42 -46.02 -34.50 -33.86
N PHE A 43 -46.28 -34.50 -32.55
CA PHE A 43 -45.61 -35.35 -31.56
C PHE A 43 -46.19 -36.78 -31.44
N GLY A 44 -47.09 -37.18 -32.34
CA GLY A 44 -47.77 -38.48 -32.27
C GLY A 44 -48.75 -38.60 -31.08
N GLY A 45 -49.24 -39.82 -30.82
CA GLY A 45 -50.31 -40.06 -29.83
C GLY A 45 -49.86 -40.57 -28.45
N LYS A 46 -48.56 -40.85 -28.24
CA LYS A 46 -48.04 -41.44 -26.99
C LYS A 46 -47.61 -40.41 -25.94
N LEU A 47 -47.29 -39.18 -26.35
CA LEU A 47 -46.88 -38.09 -25.45
C LEU A 47 -48.10 -37.43 -24.79
N LYS A 48 -47.96 -36.99 -23.53
CA LYS A 48 -49.03 -36.27 -22.81
C LYS A 48 -48.94 -34.77 -23.09
N ILE A 49 -49.75 -34.26 -24.01
CA ILE A 49 -49.76 -32.83 -24.38
C ILE A 49 -50.91 -32.12 -23.65
N GLN A 50 -50.60 -31.10 -22.84
CA GLN A 50 -51.62 -30.34 -22.08
C GLN A 50 -51.88 -28.93 -22.63
N GLY A 51 -51.01 -28.42 -23.51
CA GLY A 51 -51.17 -27.13 -24.20
C GLY A 51 -51.68 -27.26 -25.64
N LYS A 52 -52.55 -26.34 -26.08
CA LYS A 52 -53.07 -26.32 -27.46
C LYS A 52 -52.04 -25.80 -28.49
N ASP A 53 -51.05 -25.04 -28.03
CA ASP A 53 -50.09 -24.32 -28.88
C ASP A 53 -48.73 -25.02 -29.01
N VAL A 54 -48.48 -26.09 -28.24
CA VAL A 54 -47.22 -26.88 -28.25
C VAL A 54 -46.84 -27.37 -29.65
N GLN A 55 -47.85 -27.59 -30.49
CA GLN A 55 -47.67 -28.06 -31.86
C GLN A 55 -47.35 -26.93 -32.84
N ASN A 56 -47.40 -25.65 -32.46
CA ASN A 56 -47.08 -24.53 -33.34
C ASN A 56 -45.67 -24.01 -33.07
N ILE A 57 -44.87 -23.86 -34.12
CA ILE A 57 -43.52 -23.30 -34.05
C ILE A 57 -43.63 -21.78 -34.14
N THR A 58 -43.65 -21.12 -32.99
CA THR A 58 -43.90 -19.67 -32.88
C THR A 58 -42.69 -18.90 -32.38
N LYS A 59 -41.83 -19.55 -31.59
CA LYS A 59 -40.63 -18.96 -30.98
C LYS A 59 -39.42 -19.86 -31.17
N ALA A 60 -38.25 -19.24 -31.02
CA ALA A 60 -36.96 -19.93 -31.05
C ALA A 60 -36.85 -21.06 -30.01
N GLU A 61 -37.46 -20.85 -28.83
CA GLU A 61 -37.49 -21.81 -27.72
C GLU A 61 -38.18 -23.13 -28.07
N ASP A 62 -39.14 -23.12 -29.01
CA ASP A 62 -39.87 -24.34 -29.42
C ASP A 62 -38.92 -25.38 -30.05
N TRP A 63 -37.87 -24.92 -30.73
CA TRP A 63 -36.80 -25.78 -31.27
C TRP A 63 -35.92 -26.38 -30.18
N VAL A 64 -35.69 -25.64 -29.09
CA VAL A 64 -34.95 -26.13 -27.91
C VAL A 64 -35.75 -27.21 -27.19
N VAL A 65 -37.07 -27.02 -27.04
CA VAL A 65 -37.97 -28.02 -26.45
C VAL A 65 -37.98 -29.31 -27.30
N LEU A 66 -38.08 -29.18 -28.63
CA LEU A 66 -38.01 -30.34 -29.53
C LEU A 66 -36.67 -31.07 -29.39
N GLU A 67 -35.56 -30.35 -29.33
CA GLU A 67 -34.24 -30.95 -29.22
C GLU A 67 -34.00 -31.61 -27.85
N CYS A 68 -34.48 -31.00 -26.76
CA CYS A 68 -34.46 -31.60 -25.43
C CYS A 68 -35.30 -32.89 -25.37
N LEU A 69 -36.53 -32.84 -25.91
CA LEU A 69 -37.40 -34.01 -26.06
C LEU A 69 -36.72 -35.12 -26.88
N ASN A 70 -36.04 -34.72 -27.96
CA ASN A 70 -35.32 -35.65 -28.81
C ASN A 70 -34.27 -36.45 -28.03
N ARG A 71 -33.46 -35.77 -27.20
CA ARG A 71 -32.47 -36.42 -26.33
C ARG A 71 -33.10 -37.37 -25.32
N LEU A 72 -34.23 -36.99 -24.71
CA LEU A 72 -34.95 -37.87 -23.79
C LEU A 72 -35.41 -39.16 -24.50
N LEU A 73 -35.97 -39.06 -25.69
CA LEU A 73 -36.45 -40.22 -26.45
C LEU A 73 -35.30 -41.10 -26.94
N GLU A 74 -34.21 -40.52 -27.46
CA GLU A 74 -33.00 -41.27 -27.86
C GLU A 74 -32.38 -42.03 -26.69
N LYS A 75 -32.40 -41.42 -25.50
CA LYS A 75 -31.90 -42.02 -24.27
C LYS A 75 -32.75 -43.19 -23.78
N GLY A 76 -34.01 -43.29 -24.21
CA GLY A 76 -34.92 -44.38 -23.87
C GLY A 76 -35.94 -44.04 -22.78
N TYR A 77 -36.20 -42.76 -22.51
CA TYR A 77 -37.36 -42.38 -21.70
C TYR A 77 -38.65 -42.71 -22.46
N LYS A 78 -39.60 -43.37 -21.78
CA LYS A 78 -40.88 -43.77 -22.39
C LYS A 78 -41.73 -42.51 -22.70
N PRO A 79 -42.23 -42.32 -23.93
CA PRO A 79 -43.03 -41.12 -24.26
C PRO A 79 -44.32 -41.01 -23.46
N GLU A 80 -44.94 -42.12 -23.07
CA GLU A 80 -46.11 -42.15 -22.18
C GLU A 80 -45.84 -41.54 -20.78
N ASN A 81 -44.57 -41.42 -20.41
CA ASN A 81 -44.08 -40.81 -19.19
C ASN A 81 -43.59 -39.37 -19.38
N ILE A 82 -43.67 -38.81 -20.59
CA ILE A 82 -43.25 -37.43 -20.88
C ILE A 82 -44.50 -36.58 -21.14
N SER A 83 -44.61 -35.47 -20.41
CA SER A 83 -45.66 -34.47 -20.58
C SER A 83 -45.07 -33.15 -21.08
N LEU A 84 -45.68 -32.57 -22.11
CA LEU A 84 -45.32 -31.26 -22.66
C LEU A 84 -46.32 -30.19 -22.20
N GLU A 85 -45.81 -29.00 -21.85
CA GLU A 85 -46.59 -27.88 -21.30
C GLU A 85 -47.47 -28.28 -20.10
N LYS A 86 -46.87 -28.97 -19.12
CA LYS A 86 -47.60 -29.38 -17.92
C LYS A 86 -48.06 -28.15 -17.13
N VAL A 87 -49.35 -28.08 -16.83
CA VAL A 87 -49.97 -26.91 -16.20
C VAL A 87 -49.90 -27.03 -14.67
N TYR A 88 -49.31 -26.03 -14.02
CA TYR A 88 -49.32 -25.91 -12.56
C TYR A 88 -50.18 -24.72 -12.11
N PRO A 89 -50.89 -24.84 -10.96
CA PRO A 89 -51.72 -23.76 -10.42
C PRO A 89 -50.85 -22.68 -9.74
N ALA A 90 -50.10 -21.91 -10.52
CA ALA A 90 -49.32 -20.77 -10.02
C ALA A 90 -50.23 -19.56 -9.68
N GLY A 91 -49.92 -18.85 -8.60
CA GLY A 91 -50.78 -17.78 -8.03
C GLY A 91 -50.91 -16.51 -8.89
N HIS A 92 -52.06 -15.82 -8.72
CA HIS A 92 -52.58 -14.66 -9.47
C HIS A 92 -52.91 -14.88 -10.96
N GLY A 93 -53.81 -15.82 -11.23
CA GLY A 93 -54.68 -15.79 -12.42
C GLY A 93 -54.10 -16.28 -13.74
N PHE A 94 -52.80 -16.59 -13.82
CA PHE A 94 -52.20 -17.25 -14.99
C PHE A 94 -51.55 -18.57 -14.54
N SER A 95 -52.04 -19.69 -15.07
CA SER A 95 -51.45 -21.00 -14.87
C SER A 95 -50.07 -21.07 -15.54
N GLY A 96 -48.99 -21.26 -14.76
CA GLY A 96 -47.65 -21.48 -15.31
C GLY A 96 -47.57 -22.83 -16.02
N ARG A 97 -46.88 -22.89 -17.17
CA ARG A 97 -46.69 -24.11 -17.96
C ARG A 97 -45.21 -24.48 -17.97
N LEU A 98 -44.90 -25.65 -17.44
CA LEU A 98 -43.56 -26.24 -17.50
C LEU A 98 -43.38 -26.91 -18.87
N ASP A 99 -42.25 -26.64 -19.54
CA ASP A 99 -42.02 -27.13 -20.90
C ASP A 99 -42.03 -28.66 -21.00
N ILE A 100 -41.25 -29.34 -20.15
CA ILE A 100 -41.17 -30.81 -20.14
C ILE A 100 -41.22 -31.34 -18.70
N CYS A 101 -42.10 -32.32 -18.46
CA CYS A 101 -42.19 -33.08 -17.22
C CYS A 101 -42.07 -34.57 -17.50
N VAL A 102 -41.11 -35.25 -16.86
CA VAL A 102 -40.92 -36.69 -16.95
C VAL A 102 -41.40 -37.36 -15.67
N THR A 103 -42.23 -38.39 -15.78
CA THR A 103 -42.73 -39.20 -14.66
C THR A 103 -42.10 -40.60 -14.64
N ARG A 104 -42.10 -41.26 -13.49
CA ARG A 104 -41.82 -42.69 -13.36
C ARG A 104 -43.01 -43.54 -13.81
N GLU A 105 -42.84 -44.85 -13.83
CA GLU A 105 -43.90 -45.80 -14.14
C GLU A 105 -45.08 -45.74 -13.15
N ASP A 106 -44.82 -45.38 -11.89
CA ASP A 106 -45.85 -45.20 -10.87
C ASP A 106 -46.60 -43.84 -10.98
N GLY A 107 -46.23 -43.02 -11.97
CA GLY A 107 -46.81 -41.70 -12.21
C GLY A 107 -46.25 -40.58 -11.33
N SER A 108 -45.30 -40.85 -10.44
CA SER A 108 -44.58 -39.80 -9.69
C SER A 108 -43.69 -38.98 -10.62
N GLU A 109 -43.60 -37.68 -10.40
CA GLU A 109 -42.72 -36.81 -11.18
C GLU A 109 -41.26 -37.10 -10.82
N TYR A 110 -40.39 -37.13 -11.83
CA TYR A 110 -38.97 -37.43 -11.68
C TYR A 110 -38.11 -36.23 -12.11
N LEU A 111 -38.31 -35.73 -13.34
CA LEU A 111 -37.49 -34.66 -13.92
C LEU A 111 -38.39 -33.52 -14.43
N LEU A 112 -38.13 -32.30 -13.98
CA LEU A 112 -38.79 -31.08 -14.45
C LEU A 112 -37.79 -30.25 -15.26
N ILE A 113 -38.10 -29.91 -16.50
CA ILE A 113 -37.19 -29.18 -17.39
C ILE A 113 -37.86 -27.91 -17.89
N GLU A 114 -37.19 -26.78 -17.68
CA GLU A 114 -37.51 -25.50 -18.29
C GLU A 114 -36.49 -25.23 -19.40
N CYS A 115 -36.97 -24.96 -20.62
CA CYS A 115 -36.12 -24.71 -21.79
C CYS A 115 -36.01 -23.20 -22.06
N LYS A 116 -34.83 -22.74 -22.43
CA LYS A 116 -34.57 -21.35 -22.85
C LYS A 116 -33.66 -21.31 -24.06
N THR A 117 -33.66 -20.20 -24.81
CA THR A 117 -32.70 -20.05 -25.90
C THR A 117 -31.27 -19.90 -25.36
N TYR A 118 -30.30 -20.46 -26.08
CA TYR A 118 -28.89 -20.46 -25.70
C TYR A 118 -28.34 -19.03 -25.57
N GLY A 119 -27.48 -18.79 -24.58
CA GLY A 119 -26.88 -17.49 -24.30
C GLY A 119 -27.73 -16.61 -23.38
N LYS A 120 -28.09 -15.40 -23.83
CA LYS A 120 -28.63 -14.34 -22.95
C LYS A 120 -29.90 -14.72 -22.18
N GLU A 121 -30.82 -15.47 -22.80
CA GLU A 121 -32.08 -15.85 -22.12
C GLU A 121 -31.84 -16.91 -21.05
N PHE A 122 -31.03 -17.91 -21.37
CA PHE A 122 -30.57 -18.91 -20.40
C PHE A 122 -29.85 -18.26 -19.22
N ASP A 123 -28.86 -17.40 -19.47
CA ASP A 123 -28.09 -16.75 -18.41
C ASP A 123 -28.97 -15.85 -17.53
N LYS A 124 -29.97 -15.18 -18.13
CA LYS A 124 -30.96 -14.37 -17.41
C LYS A 124 -31.86 -15.22 -16.52
N GLU A 125 -32.34 -16.36 -16.99
CA GLU A 125 -33.19 -17.25 -16.19
C GLU A 125 -32.38 -17.92 -15.08
N PHE A 126 -31.15 -18.34 -15.37
CA PHE A 126 -30.23 -18.87 -14.37
C PHE A 126 -29.90 -17.84 -13.29
N ALA A 127 -29.73 -16.56 -13.65
CA ALA A 127 -29.58 -15.48 -12.68
C ALA A 127 -30.81 -15.31 -11.77
N LYS A 128 -32.03 -15.56 -12.26
CA LYS A 128 -33.23 -15.57 -11.42
C LYS A 128 -33.25 -16.78 -10.48
N ILE A 129 -32.91 -17.97 -10.98
CA ILE A 129 -32.77 -19.17 -10.14
C ILE A 129 -31.80 -18.91 -8.98
N ARG A 130 -30.64 -18.31 -9.26
CA ARG A 130 -29.65 -17.91 -8.24
C ARG A 130 -30.09 -16.77 -7.32
N LYS A 131 -31.14 -16.03 -7.66
CA LYS A 131 -31.65 -14.88 -6.88
C LYS A 131 -32.79 -15.24 -5.95
N ASP A 132 -33.77 -16.00 -6.44
CA ASP A 132 -35.00 -16.32 -5.72
C ASP A 132 -35.62 -17.68 -6.12
N GLY A 133 -34.87 -18.53 -6.84
CA GLY A 133 -35.33 -19.84 -7.30
C GLY A 133 -36.08 -19.81 -8.64
N GLY A 134 -36.49 -18.62 -9.10
CA GLY A 134 -37.16 -18.44 -10.38
C GLY A 134 -38.43 -19.27 -10.53
N GLN A 135 -38.82 -19.52 -11.79
CA GLN A 135 -40.04 -20.25 -12.10
C GLN A 135 -39.91 -21.75 -11.86
N LEU A 136 -38.71 -22.31 -12.08
CA LEU A 136 -38.41 -23.73 -11.92
C LEU A 136 -38.65 -24.23 -10.48
N PHE A 137 -38.28 -23.44 -9.46
CA PHE A 137 -38.51 -23.80 -8.06
C PHE A 137 -40.00 -23.71 -7.69
N THR A 138 -40.74 -22.82 -8.34
CA THR A 138 -42.20 -22.74 -8.19
C THR A 138 -42.87 -24.00 -8.71
N TYR A 139 -42.43 -24.54 -9.85
CA TYR A 139 -42.92 -25.82 -10.37
C TYR A 139 -42.58 -26.99 -9.44
N PHE A 140 -41.35 -27.02 -8.93
CA PHE A 140 -40.96 -28.03 -7.95
C PHE A 140 -41.86 -27.99 -6.71
N LYS A 141 -42.20 -26.82 -6.17
CA LYS A 141 -43.14 -26.73 -5.03
C LYS A 141 -44.46 -27.45 -5.28
N PHE A 142 -45.05 -27.28 -6.47
CA PHE A 142 -46.33 -27.90 -6.80
C PHE A 142 -46.21 -29.40 -7.10
N SER A 143 -45.04 -29.85 -7.55
CA SER A 143 -44.71 -31.26 -7.72
C SER A 143 -44.44 -31.95 -6.38
N ASN A 144 -43.47 -31.40 -5.64
CA ASN A 144 -42.78 -31.88 -4.45
C ASN A 144 -42.22 -33.32 -4.54
N LYS A 145 -42.29 -33.95 -5.73
CA LYS A 145 -41.93 -35.35 -5.94
C LYS A 145 -40.76 -35.52 -6.89
N ALA A 146 -40.51 -34.55 -7.76
CA ALA A 146 -39.36 -34.59 -8.66
C ALA A 146 -38.05 -34.78 -7.89
N ASP A 147 -37.14 -35.55 -8.47
CA ASP A 147 -35.80 -35.79 -7.94
C ASP A 147 -34.78 -34.88 -8.60
N VAL A 148 -35.11 -34.35 -9.77
CA VAL A 148 -34.25 -33.49 -10.56
C VAL A 148 -35.06 -32.36 -11.16
N ILE A 149 -34.53 -31.15 -11.07
CA ILE A 149 -35.02 -30.00 -11.84
C ILE A 149 -33.88 -29.44 -12.68
N MET A 150 -34.18 -29.00 -13.89
CA MET A 150 -33.17 -28.63 -14.87
C MET A 150 -33.59 -27.38 -15.66
N LEU A 151 -32.65 -26.44 -15.81
CA LEU A 151 -32.71 -25.42 -16.84
C LEU A 151 -31.91 -25.91 -18.06
N TYR A 152 -32.49 -25.85 -19.26
CA TYR A 152 -31.89 -26.41 -20.48
C TYR A 152 -31.85 -25.40 -21.62
N ALA A 153 -30.77 -25.43 -22.41
CA ALA A 153 -30.66 -24.69 -23.66
C ALA A 153 -29.82 -25.45 -24.69
N SER A 154 -30.09 -25.25 -25.97
CA SER A 154 -29.28 -25.77 -27.07
C SER A 154 -29.21 -24.82 -28.25
N GLU A 155 -28.14 -24.93 -29.02
CA GLU A 155 -27.95 -24.22 -30.28
C GLU A 155 -27.15 -25.04 -31.29
N LEU A 156 -27.23 -24.65 -32.56
CA LEU A 156 -26.43 -25.25 -33.63
C LEU A 156 -25.15 -24.45 -33.84
N ARG A 157 -23.98 -25.10 -33.67
CA ARG A 157 -22.67 -24.53 -33.97
C ARG A 157 -21.99 -25.35 -35.07
N GLY A 158 -21.99 -24.82 -36.29
CA GLY A 158 -21.52 -25.58 -37.46
C GLY A 158 -22.44 -26.77 -37.73
N ASP A 159 -21.87 -27.97 -37.79
CA ASP A 159 -22.60 -29.23 -38.02
C ASP A 159 -22.96 -29.98 -36.73
N GLU A 160 -22.73 -29.38 -35.55
CA GLU A 160 -22.97 -30.01 -34.24
C GLU A 160 -23.96 -29.22 -33.38
N ILE A 161 -24.81 -29.94 -32.64
CA ILE A 161 -25.72 -29.35 -31.65
C ILE A 161 -25.02 -29.32 -30.30
N VAL A 162 -24.78 -28.11 -29.80
CA VAL A 162 -24.19 -27.86 -28.49
C VAL A 162 -25.31 -27.50 -27.53
N PHE A 163 -25.32 -28.13 -26.35
CA PHE A 163 -26.30 -27.84 -25.30
C PHE A 163 -25.62 -27.38 -24.02
N LYS A 164 -26.39 -26.69 -23.18
CA LYS A 164 -26.00 -26.25 -21.83
C LYS A 164 -27.17 -26.54 -20.89
N ASN A 165 -26.87 -27.03 -19.70
CA ASN A 165 -27.87 -27.29 -18.68
C ASN A 165 -27.37 -26.90 -17.29
N GLU A 166 -28.29 -26.59 -16.40
CA GLU A 166 -28.04 -26.38 -14.98
C GLU A 166 -29.01 -27.25 -14.19
N ILE A 167 -28.48 -28.29 -13.54
CA ILE A 167 -29.24 -29.33 -12.85
C ILE A 167 -29.20 -29.11 -11.35
N VAL A 168 -30.36 -29.10 -10.71
CA VAL A 168 -30.48 -29.20 -9.25
C VAL A 168 -31.07 -30.57 -8.93
N LYS A 169 -30.27 -31.39 -8.25
CA LYS A 169 -30.73 -32.64 -7.64
C LYS A 169 -31.46 -32.30 -6.34
N ILE A 170 -32.64 -32.88 -6.15
CA ILE A 170 -33.48 -32.64 -4.99
C ILE A 170 -33.09 -33.61 -3.87
N GLU A 171 -32.64 -33.06 -2.74
CA GLU A 171 -32.39 -33.80 -1.50
C GLU A 171 -33.68 -33.84 -0.65
N ASP A 172 -33.77 -34.80 0.29
CA ASP A 172 -35.02 -35.06 1.01
C ASP A 172 -35.48 -33.89 1.91
N ASP A 173 -34.54 -33.13 2.45
CA ASP A 173 -34.78 -31.95 3.28
C ASP A 173 -35.36 -30.76 2.48
N TYR A 174 -35.17 -30.76 1.15
CA TYR A 174 -35.70 -29.75 0.22
C TYR A 174 -37.20 -29.90 -0.03
N ARG A 175 -37.74 -31.10 0.22
CA ARG A 175 -39.14 -31.46 -0.09
C ARG A 175 -40.17 -30.87 0.88
N THR A 176 -39.77 -29.94 1.76
CA THR A 176 -40.65 -29.35 2.77
C THR A 176 -40.50 -27.83 2.80
N GLY A 177 -41.63 -27.11 2.84
CA GLY A 177 -41.70 -25.65 2.89
C GLY A 177 -42.26 -25.01 1.62
N ASP A 178 -42.22 -23.67 1.56
CA ASP A 178 -42.55 -22.89 0.36
C ASP A 178 -41.34 -22.70 -0.58
N VAL A 179 -41.50 -21.93 -1.67
CA VAL A 179 -40.40 -21.67 -2.63
C VAL A 179 -39.22 -20.99 -1.94
N LYS A 180 -39.50 -20.10 -0.98
CA LYS A 180 -38.49 -19.37 -0.25
C LYS A 180 -37.75 -20.31 0.70
N ASP A 181 -38.46 -21.21 1.39
CA ASP A 181 -37.85 -22.25 2.23
C ASP A 181 -36.95 -23.19 1.41
N PHE A 182 -37.43 -23.69 0.26
CA PHE A 182 -36.61 -24.51 -0.63
C PHE A 182 -35.38 -23.74 -1.12
N TYR A 183 -35.57 -22.50 -1.56
CA TYR A 183 -34.47 -21.63 -1.93
C TYR A 183 -33.48 -21.52 -0.76
N GLU A 184 -33.88 -21.12 0.44
CA GLU A 184 -32.98 -20.96 1.58
C GLU A 184 -32.21 -22.24 1.97
N LYS A 185 -32.81 -23.42 1.80
CA LYS A 185 -32.15 -24.73 2.06
C LYS A 185 -31.18 -25.17 0.95
N TRP A 186 -31.46 -24.82 -0.30
CA TRP A 186 -30.60 -25.21 -1.42
C TRP A 186 -29.21 -24.56 -1.30
N ASN A 187 -28.16 -25.39 -1.45
CA ASN A 187 -26.75 -24.97 -1.38
C ASN A 187 -26.29 -23.98 -2.50
N LYS A 188 -27.18 -23.67 -3.45
CA LYS A 188 -26.96 -22.79 -4.62
C LYS A 188 -26.02 -23.32 -5.67
N LEU A 189 -25.67 -24.60 -5.60
CA LEU A 189 -24.84 -25.26 -6.59
C LEU A 189 -25.70 -26.05 -7.56
N THR A 190 -25.30 -26.01 -8.83
CA THR A 190 -25.88 -26.78 -9.92
C THR A 190 -24.84 -27.75 -10.48
N LYS A 191 -25.33 -28.75 -11.20
CA LYS A 191 -24.52 -29.74 -11.93
C LYS A 191 -24.77 -29.57 -13.43
N ASP A 192 -23.76 -29.82 -14.25
CA ASP A 192 -23.83 -29.72 -15.71
C ASP A 192 -24.00 -31.09 -16.40
N ASN A 193 -23.85 -32.17 -15.63
CA ASN A 193 -23.95 -33.56 -16.06
C ASN A 193 -24.85 -34.39 -15.12
N GLY A 194 -25.20 -35.59 -15.58
CA GLY A 194 -25.87 -36.60 -14.78
C GLY A 194 -27.30 -36.91 -15.18
N VAL A 195 -27.76 -36.39 -16.32
CA VAL A 195 -29.08 -36.73 -16.89
C VAL A 195 -28.98 -37.21 -18.33
N PHE A 196 -28.33 -36.47 -19.23
CA PHE A 196 -28.30 -36.82 -20.66
C PHE A 196 -27.14 -37.74 -21.05
N ASP A 197 -26.14 -37.88 -20.20
CA ASP A 197 -24.89 -38.56 -20.51
C ASP A 197 -25.05 -40.07 -20.79
N SER A 198 -24.27 -40.61 -21.73
CA SER A 198 -24.49 -41.98 -22.24
C SER A 198 -24.38 -43.09 -21.19
N TRP A 199 -23.67 -42.87 -20.09
CA TRP A 199 -23.52 -43.82 -18.99
C TRP A 199 -24.69 -43.81 -17.99
N VAL A 200 -25.48 -42.72 -17.96
CA VAL A 200 -26.58 -42.56 -17.02
C VAL A 200 -27.81 -43.29 -17.56
N ARG A 201 -28.41 -44.17 -16.76
CA ARG A 201 -29.64 -44.88 -17.15
C ARG A 201 -30.86 -43.94 -17.09
N PRO A 202 -31.89 -44.12 -17.95
CA PRO A 202 -33.15 -43.40 -17.82
C PRO A 202 -33.73 -43.55 -16.41
N TYR A 203 -34.32 -42.47 -15.89
CA TYR A 203 -34.90 -42.39 -14.54
C TYR A 203 -33.88 -42.46 -13.37
N ASN A 204 -32.58 -42.38 -13.66
CA ASN A 204 -31.51 -42.24 -12.68
C ASN A 204 -30.76 -40.92 -12.86
N PHE A 205 -30.20 -40.39 -11.77
CA PHE A 205 -29.24 -39.30 -11.79
C PHE A 205 -27.87 -39.82 -11.34
N GLU A 206 -26.85 -39.74 -12.19
CA GLU A 206 -25.49 -40.23 -11.90
C GLU A 206 -24.44 -39.23 -12.41
N SER A 207 -23.76 -38.51 -11.50
CA SER A 207 -22.70 -37.56 -11.86
C SER A 207 -21.33 -38.23 -11.86
N LYS A 208 -20.47 -37.87 -12.82
CA LYS A 208 -19.08 -38.32 -12.82
C LYS A 208 -18.27 -37.64 -11.72
N ALA A 209 -17.23 -38.35 -11.26
CA ALA A 209 -16.21 -37.77 -10.40
C ALA A 209 -15.36 -36.78 -11.20
N LEU A 210 -15.05 -35.64 -10.58
CA LEU A 210 -14.21 -34.58 -11.13
C LEU A 210 -12.77 -35.06 -11.27
N THR A 211 -12.15 -34.65 -12.37
CA THR A 211 -10.72 -34.74 -12.63
C THR A 211 -10.09 -33.35 -12.56
N ILE A 212 -8.76 -33.27 -12.51
CA ILE A 212 -8.07 -31.97 -12.44
C ILE A 212 -8.36 -31.05 -13.65
N LYS A 213 -8.67 -31.63 -14.82
CA LYS A 213 -8.98 -30.89 -16.05
C LYS A 213 -10.36 -30.23 -16.03
N GLU A 214 -11.25 -30.71 -15.17
CA GLU A 214 -12.62 -30.21 -15.03
C GLU A 214 -12.75 -29.12 -13.95
N LEU A 215 -11.66 -28.81 -13.23
CA LEU A 215 -11.65 -27.75 -12.24
C LEU A 215 -11.68 -26.36 -12.88
N GLU A 216 -12.53 -25.49 -12.34
CA GLU A 216 -12.68 -24.09 -12.75
C GLU A 216 -11.63 -23.18 -12.10
N GLU A 217 -11.15 -22.17 -12.83
CA GLU A 217 -10.29 -21.13 -12.25
C GLU A 217 -11.09 -20.13 -11.42
N ILE A 218 -10.56 -19.71 -10.27
CA ILE A 218 -11.21 -18.75 -9.38
C ILE A 218 -11.11 -17.33 -9.95
N ARG A 219 -12.27 -16.67 -10.12
CA ARG A 219 -12.42 -15.27 -10.53
C ARG A 219 -12.73 -14.37 -9.33
N GLN A 220 -12.73 -13.05 -9.55
CA GLN A 220 -13.01 -12.07 -8.50
C GLN A 220 -14.37 -12.25 -7.81
N GLU A 221 -15.40 -12.57 -8.60
CA GLU A 221 -16.75 -12.79 -8.12
C GLU A 221 -16.86 -14.06 -7.25
N ASP A 222 -16.03 -15.07 -7.55
CA ASP A 222 -16.03 -16.36 -6.85
C ASP A 222 -15.46 -16.23 -5.43
N SER A 223 -14.40 -15.45 -5.21
CA SER A 223 -13.83 -15.25 -3.87
C SER A 223 -14.85 -14.71 -2.86
N SER A 224 -15.62 -13.71 -3.26
CA SER A 224 -16.68 -13.14 -2.42
C SER A 224 -17.85 -14.11 -2.28
N PHE A 225 -18.19 -14.84 -3.34
CA PHE A 225 -19.25 -15.84 -3.32
C PHE A 225 -18.93 -16.98 -2.35
N ILE A 226 -17.75 -17.60 -2.46
CA ILE A 226 -17.27 -18.71 -1.63
C ILE A 226 -17.27 -18.29 -0.15
N PHE A 227 -16.72 -17.12 0.18
CA PHE A 227 -16.68 -16.65 1.55
C PHE A 227 -18.09 -16.43 2.14
N ASN A 228 -18.98 -15.77 1.39
CA ASN A 228 -20.35 -15.52 1.84
C ASN A 228 -21.15 -16.82 2.00
N ARG A 229 -20.97 -17.78 1.08
CA ARG A 229 -21.59 -19.10 1.14
C ARG A 229 -21.07 -19.91 2.32
N PHE A 230 -19.77 -19.91 2.57
CA PHE A 230 -19.18 -20.52 3.76
C PHE A 230 -19.84 -19.97 5.04
N LEU A 231 -19.96 -18.65 5.17
CA LEU A 231 -20.64 -18.04 6.31
C LEU A 231 -22.13 -18.39 6.39
N GLU A 232 -22.79 -18.67 5.27
CA GLU A 232 -24.20 -19.09 5.21
C GLU A 232 -24.37 -20.53 5.67
N ILE A 233 -23.53 -21.45 5.19
CA ILE A 233 -23.47 -22.84 5.64
C ILE A 233 -23.33 -22.90 7.16
N LEU A 234 -22.42 -22.11 7.74
CA LEU A 234 -22.25 -22.04 9.20
C LEU A 234 -23.51 -21.54 9.93
N ARG A 235 -24.28 -20.62 9.34
CA ARG A 235 -25.52 -20.10 9.94
C ARG A 235 -26.64 -21.12 9.89
N HIS A 236 -26.85 -21.76 8.74
CA HIS A 236 -27.91 -22.74 8.54
C HIS A 236 -27.71 -23.97 9.43
N ASN A 237 -26.45 -24.39 9.61
CA ASN A 237 -26.08 -25.52 10.44
C ASN A 237 -25.83 -25.17 11.93
N VAL A 238 -26.20 -23.97 12.37
CA VAL A 238 -26.13 -23.50 13.77
C VAL A 238 -24.73 -23.67 14.38
N VAL A 239 -23.68 -23.33 13.62
CA VAL A 239 -22.29 -23.39 14.10
C VAL A 239 -21.98 -22.16 14.95
N SER A 240 -21.77 -22.38 16.25
CA SER A 240 -21.50 -21.32 17.22
C SER A 240 -20.04 -20.86 17.23
N ASP A 241 -19.09 -21.80 17.15
CA ASP A 241 -17.65 -21.50 17.13
C ASP A 241 -17.13 -21.28 15.69
N LYS A 242 -17.29 -20.05 15.23
CA LYS A 242 -16.75 -19.63 13.93
C LYS A 242 -15.23 -19.78 13.85
N GLY A 243 -14.49 -19.48 14.94
CA GLY A 243 -13.03 -19.51 14.93
C GLY A 243 -12.50 -20.93 14.66
N ASN A 244 -13.11 -21.93 15.31
CA ASN A 244 -12.83 -23.33 14.98
C ASN A 244 -13.18 -23.65 13.53
N ALA A 245 -14.37 -23.27 13.04
CA ALA A 245 -14.78 -23.52 11.66
C ALA A 245 -13.77 -22.98 10.62
N PHE A 246 -13.27 -21.76 10.83
CA PHE A 246 -12.22 -21.18 9.99
C PHE A 246 -10.88 -21.94 10.10
N ASN A 247 -10.49 -22.44 11.27
CA ASN A 247 -9.29 -23.29 11.35
C ASN A 247 -9.46 -24.63 10.59
N ARG A 248 -10.67 -25.20 10.59
CA ARG A 248 -10.99 -26.43 9.83
C ARG A 248 -10.99 -26.19 8.33
N ILE A 249 -11.34 -25.00 7.85
CA ILE A 249 -11.25 -24.67 6.42
C ILE A 249 -9.81 -24.78 5.91
N PHE A 250 -8.81 -24.37 6.69
CA PHE A 250 -7.40 -24.50 6.30
C PHE A 250 -6.94 -25.97 6.27
N THR A 251 -7.56 -26.84 7.07
CA THR A 251 -7.33 -28.29 6.97
C THR A 251 -7.89 -28.84 5.65
N LEU A 252 -9.09 -28.40 5.24
CA LEU A 252 -9.69 -28.78 3.97
C LEU A 252 -8.87 -28.27 2.78
N PHE A 253 -8.37 -27.03 2.83
CA PHE A 253 -7.46 -26.52 1.82
C PHE A 253 -6.19 -27.34 1.70
N LEU A 254 -5.59 -27.76 2.82
CA LEU A 254 -4.43 -28.65 2.79
C LEU A 254 -4.72 -29.96 2.06
N CYS A 255 -5.89 -30.56 2.30
CA CYS A 255 -6.32 -31.79 1.63
C CYS A 255 -6.46 -31.58 0.12
N LYS A 256 -7.18 -30.52 -0.27
CA LYS A 256 -7.41 -30.18 -1.68
C LYS A 256 -6.12 -29.82 -2.42
N ILE A 257 -5.21 -29.05 -1.80
CA ILE A 257 -3.89 -28.73 -2.37
C ILE A 257 -3.07 -30.00 -2.58
N TYR A 258 -3.12 -30.94 -1.61
CA TYR A 258 -2.43 -32.21 -1.76
C TYR A 258 -3.02 -33.04 -2.91
N ASP A 259 -4.33 -33.16 -2.97
CA ASP A 259 -5.04 -33.94 -4.00
C ASP A 259 -4.76 -33.38 -5.41
N GLU A 260 -4.88 -32.06 -5.60
CA GLU A 260 -4.52 -31.40 -6.86
C GLU A 260 -3.04 -31.60 -7.23
N LYS A 261 -2.14 -31.71 -6.24
CA LYS A 261 -0.72 -32.01 -6.47
C LYS A 261 -0.47 -33.45 -6.86
N ASP A 262 -1.10 -34.39 -6.19
CA ASP A 262 -0.97 -35.82 -6.47
C ASP A 262 -1.46 -36.14 -7.88
N LYS A 263 -2.52 -35.44 -8.34
CA LYS A 263 -3.17 -35.68 -9.65
C LYS A 263 -2.68 -34.77 -10.77
N GLU A 264 -1.73 -33.87 -10.51
CA GLU A 264 -1.22 -32.93 -11.50
C GLU A 264 -0.64 -33.66 -12.73
N GLY A 265 -1.11 -33.32 -13.92
CA GLY A 265 -0.67 -33.94 -15.18
C GLY A 265 -1.27 -35.32 -15.46
N THR A 266 -2.26 -35.75 -14.68
CA THR A 266 -2.95 -37.03 -14.86
C THR A 266 -4.43 -36.83 -15.25
N ASP A 267 -5.07 -37.90 -15.73
CA ASP A 267 -6.52 -37.96 -15.98
C ASP A 267 -7.27 -38.66 -14.83
N GLN A 268 -6.64 -38.74 -13.66
CA GLN A 268 -7.21 -39.41 -12.49
C GLN A 268 -8.28 -38.54 -11.83
N GLU A 269 -9.28 -39.20 -11.26
CA GLU A 269 -10.31 -38.57 -10.45
C GLU A 269 -9.71 -38.00 -9.15
N LEU A 270 -10.25 -36.86 -8.73
CA LEU A 270 -9.88 -36.19 -7.48
C LEU A 270 -10.54 -36.90 -6.30
N GLU A 271 -9.82 -37.06 -5.19
CA GLU A 271 -10.37 -37.63 -3.96
C GLU A 271 -11.13 -36.56 -3.13
N PHE A 272 -10.82 -35.27 -3.28
CA PHE A 272 -11.45 -34.14 -2.61
C PHE A 272 -12.76 -33.72 -3.32
N GLN A 273 -13.78 -34.55 -3.21
CA GLN A 273 -15.13 -34.29 -3.70
C GLN A 273 -16.12 -35.25 -3.04
N TRP A 274 -17.43 -35.02 -3.21
CA TRP A 274 -18.47 -35.97 -2.81
C TRP A 274 -18.87 -36.90 -3.98
N PHE A 275 -18.81 -38.23 -3.77
CA PHE A 275 -19.16 -39.22 -4.80
C PHE A 275 -20.64 -39.64 -4.73
N GLU A 276 -21.39 -39.28 -5.77
CA GLU A 276 -22.83 -39.57 -5.86
C GLU A 276 -23.13 -40.94 -6.49
N SER A 277 -22.15 -41.53 -7.17
CA SER A 277 -22.29 -42.79 -7.89
C SER A 277 -21.03 -43.63 -7.75
N PRO A 278 -21.14 -44.96 -7.70
CA PRO A 278 -19.99 -45.84 -7.67
C PRO A 278 -19.15 -45.70 -8.94
N PHE A 279 -17.84 -45.82 -8.83
CA PHE A 279 -16.92 -45.85 -9.98
C PHE A 279 -15.75 -46.78 -9.71
N THR A 280 -14.95 -47.09 -10.73
CA THR A 280 -13.74 -47.91 -10.59
C THR A 280 -12.55 -47.16 -11.14
N TYR A 281 -11.51 -47.07 -10.33
CA TYR A 281 -10.27 -46.39 -10.67
C TYR A 281 -9.08 -47.31 -10.38
N ASP A 282 -8.21 -47.52 -11.39
CA ASP A 282 -7.04 -48.41 -11.33
C ASP A 282 -7.33 -49.82 -10.75
N GLY A 283 -8.50 -50.38 -11.09
CA GLY A 283 -8.95 -51.68 -10.60
C GLY A 283 -9.52 -51.69 -9.17
N VAL A 284 -9.59 -50.53 -8.50
CA VAL A 284 -10.20 -50.33 -7.18
C VAL A 284 -11.62 -49.79 -7.35
N PHE A 285 -12.60 -50.47 -6.76
CA PHE A 285 -14.01 -50.07 -6.77
C PHE A 285 -14.29 -49.09 -5.63
N TYR A 286 -14.86 -47.93 -5.97
CA TYR A 286 -15.33 -46.92 -5.04
C TYR A 286 -16.85 -46.94 -5.04
N GLU A 287 -17.44 -47.14 -3.86
CA GLU A 287 -18.89 -47.05 -3.69
C GLU A 287 -19.37 -45.58 -3.68
N LYS A 288 -20.68 -45.39 -3.83
CA LYS A 288 -21.32 -44.11 -3.53
C LYS A 288 -21.01 -43.70 -2.08
N ASP A 289 -20.69 -42.43 -1.86
CA ASP A 289 -20.35 -41.96 -0.53
C ASP A 289 -21.50 -42.00 0.46
N ASN A 290 -21.14 -42.31 1.70
CA ASN A 290 -21.86 -41.94 2.90
C ASN A 290 -20.96 -41.05 3.79
N HIS A 291 -21.53 -40.50 4.86
CA HIS A 291 -20.80 -39.60 5.75
C HIS A 291 -19.49 -40.18 6.33
N ARG A 292 -19.42 -41.51 6.54
CA ARG A 292 -18.23 -42.19 7.08
C ARG A 292 -17.17 -42.43 6.00
N SER A 293 -17.54 -42.99 4.84
CA SER A 293 -16.60 -43.25 3.74
C SER A 293 -15.93 -41.96 3.26
N PHE A 294 -16.73 -40.89 3.15
CA PHE A 294 -16.28 -39.57 2.74
C PHE A 294 -15.24 -38.99 3.70
N GLN A 295 -15.53 -38.96 5.00
CA GLN A 295 -14.60 -38.40 5.97
C GLN A 295 -13.33 -39.24 6.14
N ILE A 296 -13.39 -40.57 6.00
CA ILE A 296 -12.19 -41.41 5.97
C ILE A 296 -11.27 -41.01 4.82
N ARG A 297 -11.83 -40.80 3.62
CA ARG A 297 -11.06 -40.35 2.45
C ARG A 297 -10.41 -38.99 2.70
N LEU A 298 -11.14 -38.04 3.31
CA LEU A 298 -10.59 -36.74 3.69
C LEU A 298 -9.46 -36.86 4.73
N THR A 299 -9.60 -37.74 5.73
CA THR A 299 -8.56 -38.03 6.74
C THR A 299 -7.28 -38.56 6.10
N ASP A 300 -7.41 -39.44 5.11
CA ASP A 300 -6.25 -39.97 4.39
C ASP A 300 -5.55 -38.88 3.55
N LEU A 301 -6.31 -38.00 2.88
CA LEU A 301 -5.75 -36.81 2.21
C LEU A 301 -5.05 -35.88 3.20
N TYR A 302 -5.65 -35.63 4.36
CA TYR A 302 -5.05 -34.83 5.43
C TYR A 302 -3.73 -35.43 5.90
N LYS A 303 -3.69 -36.74 6.20
CA LYS A 303 -2.47 -37.46 6.61
C LYS A 303 -1.36 -37.33 5.57
N LYS A 304 -1.69 -37.50 4.28
CA LYS A 304 -0.74 -37.34 3.17
C LYS A 304 -0.24 -35.89 3.06
N GLY A 305 -1.14 -34.90 3.08
CA GLY A 305 -0.81 -33.48 3.00
C GLY A 305 0.05 -32.99 4.17
N MET A 306 -0.29 -33.40 5.40
CA MET A 306 0.48 -33.12 6.61
C MET A 306 1.93 -33.61 6.52
N LYS A 307 2.13 -34.81 6.00
CA LYS A 307 3.46 -35.37 5.79
C LYS A 307 4.20 -34.65 4.67
N ALA A 308 3.53 -34.43 3.53
CA ALA A 308 4.16 -33.88 2.33
C ALA A 308 4.56 -32.40 2.48
N PHE A 309 3.79 -31.60 3.21
CA PHE A 309 3.97 -30.15 3.25
C PHE A 309 4.48 -29.61 4.58
N LEU A 310 4.24 -30.32 5.68
CA LEU A 310 4.60 -29.90 7.03
C LEU A 310 5.53 -30.90 7.73
N GLU A 311 5.88 -32.00 7.06
CA GLU A 311 6.72 -33.08 7.59
C GLU A 311 6.23 -33.64 8.95
N LYS A 312 4.93 -33.55 9.20
CA LYS A 312 4.30 -34.09 10.42
C LYS A 312 3.65 -35.43 10.10
N ASN A 313 4.02 -36.44 10.87
CA ASN A 313 3.32 -37.72 10.84
C ASN A 313 2.05 -37.61 11.69
N VAL A 314 0.89 -37.73 11.05
CA VAL A 314 -0.39 -37.85 11.76
C VAL A 314 -0.48 -39.26 12.32
N THR A 315 -0.66 -39.38 13.63
CA THR A 315 -0.87 -40.66 14.31
C THR A 315 -2.28 -41.15 14.01
N ASP A 316 -2.42 -41.88 12.91
CA ASP A 316 -3.69 -42.39 12.41
C ASP A 316 -3.51 -43.78 11.80
N PHE A 317 -4.54 -44.62 11.93
CA PHE A 317 -4.51 -46.04 11.58
C PHE A 317 -5.45 -46.32 10.41
N SER A 318 -4.90 -46.30 9.20
CA SER A 318 -5.67 -46.52 7.97
C SER A 318 -6.16 -47.98 7.87
N GLU A 319 -7.14 -48.21 7.01
CA GLU A 319 -7.62 -49.56 6.72
C GLU A 319 -6.52 -50.45 6.13
N THR A 320 -5.65 -49.89 5.30
CA THR A 320 -4.46 -50.57 4.78
C THR A 320 -3.48 -50.93 5.89
N ASP A 321 -3.22 -50.01 6.84
CA ASP A 321 -2.35 -50.27 7.99
C ASP A 321 -2.93 -51.39 8.88
N PHE A 322 -4.25 -51.38 9.09
CA PHE A 322 -4.98 -52.43 9.82
C PHE A 322 -4.83 -53.78 9.11
N ASN A 323 -5.12 -53.84 7.82
CA ASN A 323 -5.07 -55.07 7.05
C ASN A 323 -3.66 -55.66 6.98
N ASN A 324 -2.63 -54.83 6.85
CA ASN A 324 -1.25 -55.28 6.84
C ASN A 324 -0.80 -55.81 8.21
N LYS A 325 -1.13 -55.08 9.28
CA LYS A 325 -0.67 -55.40 10.65
C LYS A 325 -1.41 -56.61 11.25
N TYR A 326 -2.69 -56.77 10.90
CA TYR A 326 -3.56 -57.83 11.41
C TYR A 326 -3.88 -58.87 10.33
N SER A 327 -2.98 -59.05 9.36
CA SER A 327 -3.15 -59.99 8.23
C SER A 327 -3.36 -61.45 8.67
N TYR A 328 -3.02 -61.79 9.91
CA TYR A 328 -3.23 -63.12 10.52
C TYR A 328 -4.67 -63.39 10.98
N LEU A 329 -5.56 -62.38 10.98
CA LEU A 329 -6.97 -62.52 11.34
C LEU A 329 -7.84 -62.80 10.09
N THR A 330 -8.89 -63.62 10.23
CA THR A 330 -9.86 -63.85 9.15
C THR A 330 -10.69 -62.60 8.86
N GLU A 331 -11.34 -62.49 7.70
CA GLU A 331 -12.20 -61.32 7.40
C GLU A 331 -13.34 -61.17 8.40
N ASP A 332 -14.00 -62.26 8.79
CA ASP A 332 -15.08 -62.24 9.79
C ASP A 332 -14.60 -61.71 11.16
N GLN A 333 -13.31 -61.89 11.48
CA GLN A 333 -12.69 -61.35 12.69
C GLN A 333 -12.23 -59.90 12.49
N ARG A 334 -11.72 -59.55 11.31
CA ARG A 334 -11.20 -58.21 10.98
C ARG A 334 -12.31 -57.18 10.83
N ALA A 335 -13.40 -57.52 10.15
CA ALA A 335 -14.50 -56.62 9.83
C ALA A 335 -15.11 -55.90 11.06
N PRO A 336 -15.49 -56.59 12.16
CA PRO A 336 -16.03 -55.92 13.33
C PRO A 336 -15.00 -55.02 14.03
N ILE A 337 -13.73 -55.46 14.14
CA ILE A 337 -12.66 -54.67 14.76
C ILE A 337 -12.38 -53.40 13.94
N LEU A 338 -12.33 -53.54 12.61
CA LEU A 338 -12.11 -52.42 11.71
C LEU A 338 -13.28 -51.43 11.74
N SER A 339 -14.52 -51.93 11.87
CA SER A 339 -15.71 -51.10 12.08
C SER A 339 -15.61 -50.30 13.38
N ASP A 340 -15.23 -50.93 14.49
CA ASP A 340 -15.04 -50.24 15.78
C ASP A 340 -13.91 -49.21 15.72
N ILE A 341 -12.81 -49.51 15.00
CA ILE A 341 -11.72 -48.56 14.78
C ILE A 341 -12.18 -47.38 13.93
N LYS A 342 -12.91 -47.62 12.82
CA LYS A 342 -13.47 -46.55 11.98
C LYS A 342 -14.43 -45.66 12.78
N LYS A 343 -15.26 -46.27 13.63
CA LYS A 343 -16.15 -45.58 14.56
C LYS A 343 -15.36 -44.66 15.51
N LEU A 344 -14.36 -45.20 16.19
CA LEU A 344 -13.52 -44.45 17.13
C LEU A 344 -12.69 -43.35 16.46
N ARG A 345 -12.20 -43.59 15.22
CA ARG A 345 -11.45 -42.60 14.43
C ARG A 345 -12.32 -41.37 14.15
N LEU A 346 -13.56 -41.58 13.71
CA LEU A 346 -14.46 -40.51 13.29
C LEU A 346 -15.20 -39.81 14.43
N GLU A 347 -15.54 -40.52 15.51
CA GLU A 347 -16.45 -40.02 16.56
C GLU A 347 -15.74 -39.41 17.79
N LYS A 348 -14.40 -39.46 17.89
CA LYS A 348 -13.66 -39.03 19.09
C LYS A 348 -12.59 -37.94 18.87
N ASN A 349 -12.03 -37.80 17.67
CA ASN A 349 -10.93 -36.85 17.42
C ASN A 349 -10.89 -36.40 15.95
N ASN A 350 -12.01 -35.84 15.47
CA ASN A 350 -12.17 -35.50 14.07
C ASN A 350 -11.42 -34.20 13.71
N GLU A 351 -10.37 -34.27 12.89
CA GLU A 351 -9.66 -33.08 12.37
C GLU A 351 -10.54 -32.13 11.53
N PHE A 352 -11.73 -32.59 11.12
CA PHE A 352 -12.78 -31.84 10.44
C PHE A 352 -14.01 -31.59 11.33
N ALA A 353 -13.89 -31.72 12.66
CA ALA A 353 -14.92 -31.30 13.62
C ALA A 353 -15.11 -29.77 13.58
N ILE A 354 -16.09 -29.33 12.81
CA ILE A 354 -16.61 -27.95 12.79
C ILE A 354 -17.63 -27.78 13.91
N LYS A 355 -18.47 -28.80 14.12
CA LYS A 355 -19.29 -29.00 15.32
C LYS A 355 -18.58 -29.99 16.25
N ASP A 356 -18.88 -29.92 17.54
CA ASP A 356 -18.40 -30.92 18.51
C ASP A 356 -18.92 -32.31 18.13
N VAL A 357 -18.03 -33.30 18.14
CA VAL A 357 -18.35 -34.71 17.82
C VAL A 357 -17.98 -35.58 19.01
N TYR A 358 -18.95 -36.28 19.57
CA TYR A 358 -18.77 -37.18 20.73
C TYR A 358 -19.65 -38.44 20.67
N ASP A 359 -20.55 -38.52 19.70
CA ASP A 359 -21.42 -39.67 19.42
C ASP A 359 -21.79 -39.71 17.91
N GLU A 360 -22.65 -40.65 17.53
CA GLU A 360 -23.05 -40.84 16.14
C GLU A 360 -23.97 -39.73 15.61
N GLU A 361 -24.85 -39.18 16.45
CA GLU A 361 -25.74 -38.08 16.06
C GLU A 361 -24.94 -36.81 15.78
N SER A 362 -24.07 -36.42 16.71
CA SER A 362 -23.16 -35.28 16.56
C SER A 362 -22.17 -35.46 15.41
N PHE A 363 -21.74 -36.70 15.11
CA PHE A 363 -20.94 -37.01 13.92
C PHE A 363 -21.69 -36.71 12.63
N ASN A 364 -22.94 -37.18 12.50
CA ASN A 364 -23.75 -36.95 11.30
C ASN A 364 -24.03 -35.46 11.11
N ASP A 365 -24.37 -34.76 12.19
CA ASP A 365 -24.53 -33.32 12.24
C ASP A 365 -23.29 -32.56 11.72
N ASN A 366 -22.08 -32.96 12.14
CA ASN A 366 -20.85 -32.39 11.64
C ASN A 366 -20.58 -32.76 10.17
N ALA A 367 -20.88 -34.02 9.80
CA ALA A 367 -20.63 -34.54 8.47
C ALA A 367 -21.39 -33.79 7.38
N VAL A 368 -22.62 -33.35 7.67
CA VAL A 368 -23.42 -32.50 6.78
C VAL A 368 -22.68 -31.19 6.49
N VAL A 369 -22.18 -30.51 7.53
CA VAL A 369 -21.41 -29.26 7.37
C VAL A 369 -20.14 -29.46 6.55
N VAL A 370 -19.38 -30.52 6.84
CA VAL A 370 -18.15 -30.85 6.10
C VAL A 370 -18.46 -31.15 4.63
N LYS A 371 -19.53 -31.90 4.33
CA LYS A 371 -19.98 -32.17 2.97
C LYS A 371 -20.30 -30.88 2.22
N GLU A 372 -21.14 -30.01 2.79
CA GLU A 372 -21.53 -28.74 2.14
C GLU A 372 -20.32 -27.85 1.82
N ILE A 373 -19.31 -27.80 2.71
CA ILE A 373 -18.09 -27.01 2.48
C ILE A 373 -17.22 -27.64 1.39
N VAL A 374 -17.11 -28.96 1.32
CA VAL A 374 -16.35 -29.62 0.25
C VAL A 374 -17.06 -29.45 -1.09
N GLU A 375 -18.38 -29.59 -1.15
CA GLU A 375 -19.16 -29.31 -2.37
C GLU A 375 -18.99 -27.87 -2.85
N LEU A 376 -18.88 -26.91 -1.92
CA LEU A 376 -18.58 -25.51 -2.25
C LEU A 376 -17.18 -25.32 -2.87
N LEU A 377 -16.19 -26.11 -2.46
CA LEU A 377 -14.78 -25.94 -2.85
C LEU A 377 -14.35 -26.88 -3.99
N GLN A 378 -15.00 -28.03 -4.18
CA GLN A 378 -14.48 -29.12 -5.02
C GLN A 378 -14.28 -28.73 -6.48
N ASN A 379 -15.17 -27.90 -7.05
CA ASN A 379 -15.13 -27.50 -8.47
C ASN A 379 -14.03 -26.49 -8.78
N PHE A 380 -13.48 -25.79 -7.79
CA PHE A 380 -12.49 -24.74 -8.02
C PHE A 380 -11.07 -25.27 -7.97
N LYS A 381 -10.20 -24.86 -8.87
CA LYS A 381 -8.76 -25.07 -8.74
C LYS A 381 -8.19 -24.06 -7.75
N ILE A 382 -7.36 -24.52 -6.81
CA ILE A 382 -6.74 -23.65 -5.79
C ILE A 382 -5.20 -23.65 -5.82
N ARG A 383 -4.58 -24.63 -6.48
CA ARG A 383 -3.13 -24.65 -6.67
C ARG A 383 -2.75 -24.07 -8.04
N TYR A 384 -1.95 -23.01 -8.02
CA TYR A 384 -1.44 -22.34 -9.22
C TYR A 384 0.09 -22.23 -9.16
N THR A 385 0.72 -22.09 -10.33
CA THR A 385 2.18 -21.84 -10.43
C THR A 385 2.53 -20.35 -10.35
N LYS A 386 1.53 -19.47 -10.35
CA LYS A 386 1.68 -18.01 -10.30
C LYS A 386 0.67 -17.43 -9.32
N LYS A 387 0.97 -16.25 -8.78
CA LYS A 387 0.08 -15.51 -7.88
C LYS A 387 -1.26 -15.26 -8.56
N GLN A 388 -2.35 -15.67 -7.91
CA GLN A 388 -3.71 -15.27 -8.25
C GLN A 388 -4.18 -14.24 -7.23
N GLN A 389 -4.48 -13.02 -7.68
CA GLN A 389 -4.87 -11.92 -6.79
C GLN A 389 -6.17 -12.26 -6.04
N TYR A 390 -7.15 -12.84 -6.71
CA TYR A 390 -8.45 -13.16 -6.09
C TYR A 390 -8.34 -14.21 -4.98
N LEU A 391 -7.40 -15.14 -5.12
CA LEU A 391 -7.13 -16.16 -4.12
C LEU A 391 -6.38 -15.59 -2.91
N SER A 392 -5.50 -14.62 -3.18
CA SER A 392 -4.84 -13.80 -2.16
C SER A 392 -5.88 -13.03 -1.32
N ASP A 393 -6.79 -12.32 -1.98
CA ASP A 393 -7.85 -11.55 -1.32
C ASP A 393 -8.79 -12.44 -0.49
N PHE A 394 -9.12 -13.63 -1.03
CA PHE A 394 -9.91 -14.62 -0.31
C PHE A 394 -9.20 -15.12 0.96
N PHE A 395 -7.91 -15.41 0.87
CA PHE A 395 -7.10 -15.82 2.03
C PHE A 395 -7.08 -14.72 3.12
N GLU A 396 -6.87 -13.46 2.73
CA GLU A 396 -6.90 -12.33 3.67
C GLU A 396 -8.26 -12.19 4.38
N LEU A 397 -9.36 -12.40 3.66
CA LEU A 397 -10.69 -12.34 4.22
C LEU A 397 -10.95 -13.46 5.24
N LEU A 398 -10.44 -14.67 4.96
CA LEU A 398 -10.47 -15.80 5.91
C LEU A 398 -9.62 -15.53 7.16
N LEU A 399 -8.41 -14.99 6.99
CA LEU A 399 -7.51 -14.68 8.10
C LEU A 399 -8.13 -13.65 9.06
N THR A 400 -8.58 -12.53 8.52
CA THR A 400 -9.12 -11.40 9.30
C THR A 400 -10.40 -11.75 10.05
N THR A 401 -11.25 -12.60 9.47
CA THR A 401 -12.53 -13.01 10.08
C THR A 401 -12.37 -14.19 11.04
N GLY A 402 -11.45 -15.11 10.72
CA GLY A 402 -11.42 -16.44 11.31
C GLY A 402 -10.42 -16.68 12.42
N LEU A 403 -9.28 -15.97 12.42
CA LEU A 403 -8.24 -16.16 13.42
C LEU A 403 -8.30 -15.03 14.46
N LYS A 404 -8.79 -15.35 15.67
CA LYS A 404 -8.72 -14.44 16.81
C LYS A 404 -7.26 -14.28 17.25
N GLN A 405 -6.77 -13.06 17.27
CA GLN A 405 -5.43 -12.72 17.78
C GLN A 405 -5.39 -12.84 19.31
N GLU A 406 -4.44 -13.60 19.84
CA GLU A 406 -4.12 -13.65 21.27
C GLU A 406 -3.17 -12.50 21.65
N SER A 407 -3.08 -12.15 22.94
CA SER A 407 -2.23 -11.06 23.42
C SER A 407 -0.77 -11.23 22.96
N GLY A 408 -0.28 -10.28 22.15
CA GLY A 408 1.10 -10.27 21.65
C GLY A 408 1.29 -10.87 20.25
N GLN A 409 0.23 -11.41 19.62
CA GLN A 409 0.24 -11.91 18.23
C GLN A 409 -0.52 -10.95 17.31
N PHE A 410 0.18 -10.28 16.40
CA PHE A 410 -0.42 -9.33 15.47
C PHE A 410 -0.03 -9.66 14.03
N PHE A 411 -1.03 -9.82 13.16
CA PHE A 411 -0.79 -9.96 11.73
C PHE A 411 -0.26 -8.66 11.15
N THR A 412 0.80 -8.76 10.37
CA THR A 412 1.36 -7.61 9.63
C THR A 412 0.47 -7.33 8.42
N PRO A 413 -0.14 -6.14 8.29
CA PRO A 413 -0.89 -5.79 7.09
C PRO A 413 -0.02 -5.88 5.84
N VAL A 414 -0.55 -6.44 4.75
CA VAL A 414 0.15 -6.56 3.46
C VAL A 414 0.83 -5.24 3.01
N PRO A 415 0.18 -4.06 3.09
CA PRO A 415 0.83 -2.81 2.70
C PRO A 415 2.08 -2.46 3.54
N VAL A 416 2.10 -2.87 4.82
CA VAL A 416 3.26 -2.66 5.70
C VAL A 416 4.36 -3.67 5.36
N ALA A 417 4.01 -4.93 5.07
CA ALA A 417 4.97 -5.93 4.62
C ALA A 417 5.65 -5.50 3.30
N GLN A 418 4.85 -5.06 2.32
CA GLN A 418 5.34 -4.51 1.05
C GLN A 418 6.21 -3.27 1.25
N PHE A 419 5.81 -2.34 2.14
CA PHE A 419 6.63 -1.19 2.50
C PHE A 419 8.03 -1.58 2.97
N VAL A 420 8.12 -2.53 3.91
CA VAL A 420 9.40 -2.99 4.44
C VAL A 420 10.24 -3.62 3.33
N ILE A 421 9.66 -4.51 2.53
CA ILE A 421 10.35 -5.22 1.44
C ILE A 421 10.84 -4.23 0.37
N LYS A 422 10.01 -3.27 -0.05
CA LYS A 422 10.34 -2.22 -1.02
C LYS A 422 11.37 -1.21 -0.50
N SER A 423 11.53 -1.11 0.81
CA SER A 423 12.55 -0.26 1.42
C SER A 423 13.94 -0.92 1.41
N LEU A 424 14.02 -2.24 1.24
CA LEU A 424 15.28 -2.99 1.21
C LEU A 424 15.86 -3.04 -0.22
N PRO A 425 17.20 -3.04 -0.38
CA PRO A 425 17.87 -3.02 -1.69
C PRO A 425 17.90 -4.42 -2.34
N LEU A 426 16.77 -5.11 -2.44
CA LEU A 426 16.68 -6.49 -2.93
C LEU A 426 17.15 -6.64 -4.37
N ASP A 427 16.80 -5.68 -5.23
CA ASP A 427 17.23 -5.61 -6.63
C ASP A 427 18.75 -5.59 -6.75
N LYS A 428 19.44 -4.80 -5.92
CA LYS A 428 20.91 -4.73 -5.88
C LYS A 428 21.54 -5.99 -5.35
N ILE A 429 20.99 -6.58 -4.29
CA ILE A 429 21.49 -7.84 -3.73
C ILE A 429 21.38 -8.97 -4.77
N ILE A 430 20.25 -9.05 -5.49
CA ILE A 430 20.03 -10.03 -6.57
C ILE A 430 21.00 -9.78 -7.73
N GLU A 431 21.13 -8.54 -8.19
CA GLU A 431 22.03 -8.15 -9.27
C GLU A 431 23.48 -8.56 -8.96
N GLU A 432 23.98 -8.23 -7.77
CA GLU A 432 25.33 -8.59 -7.34
C GLU A 432 25.56 -10.10 -7.27
N LYS A 433 24.59 -10.85 -6.74
CA LYS A 433 24.68 -12.32 -6.60
C LYS A 433 24.67 -13.02 -7.95
N LEU A 434 23.77 -12.62 -8.84
CA LEU A 434 23.71 -13.17 -10.20
C LEU A 434 24.99 -12.85 -11.00
N GLN A 435 25.56 -11.66 -10.81
CA GLN A 435 26.85 -11.29 -11.43
C GLN A 435 28.03 -12.11 -10.88
N LYS A 436 28.12 -12.30 -9.55
CA LYS A 436 29.14 -13.18 -8.93
C LYS A 436 29.01 -14.62 -9.42
N GLY A 437 27.76 -15.08 -9.57
CA GLY A 437 27.43 -16.42 -10.08
C GLY A 437 28.08 -17.52 -9.25
N GLU A 438 28.00 -17.41 -7.93
CA GLU A 438 28.43 -18.43 -6.99
C GLU A 438 27.35 -19.51 -6.86
N LYS A 439 27.74 -20.77 -7.04
CA LYS A 439 26.81 -21.89 -7.04
C LYS A 439 26.07 -21.95 -5.70
N ASN A 440 24.74 -22.10 -5.76
CA ASN A 440 23.83 -22.09 -4.62
C ASN A 440 23.75 -20.75 -3.85
N GLU A 441 24.21 -19.64 -4.44
CA GLU A 441 24.08 -18.29 -3.89
C GLU A 441 23.57 -17.29 -4.95
N TYR A 442 22.72 -17.74 -5.88
CA TYR A 442 22.21 -16.90 -6.98
C TYR A 442 21.19 -15.86 -6.54
N LEU A 443 20.44 -16.15 -5.47
CA LEU A 443 19.41 -15.28 -4.89
C LEU A 443 19.72 -15.00 -3.41
N PRO A 444 19.15 -13.93 -2.82
CA PRO A 444 19.29 -13.67 -1.39
C PRO A 444 18.63 -14.76 -0.54
N TYR A 445 19.33 -15.22 0.48
CA TYR A 445 18.71 -16.01 1.55
C TYR A 445 17.91 -15.07 2.46
N VAL A 446 16.61 -15.27 2.52
CA VAL A 446 15.66 -14.46 3.29
C VAL A 446 15.04 -15.28 4.41
N ILE A 447 14.91 -14.69 5.60
CA ILE A 447 14.21 -15.31 6.72
C ILE A 447 13.26 -14.37 7.44
N ASP A 448 12.10 -14.91 7.79
CA ASP A 448 11.21 -14.40 8.83
C ASP A 448 11.17 -15.39 10.02
N TYR A 449 11.81 -15.03 11.14
CA TYR A 449 11.88 -15.91 12.31
C TYR A 449 10.62 -15.89 13.19
N ALA A 450 9.59 -15.15 12.79
CA ALA A 450 8.30 -15.05 13.46
C ALA A 450 7.20 -14.86 12.40
N SER A 451 7.07 -15.85 11.52
CA SER A 451 6.41 -15.68 10.23
C SER A 451 4.89 -15.57 10.29
N GLY A 452 4.23 -16.01 11.38
CA GLY A 452 2.78 -15.93 11.50
C GLY A 452 2.05 -16.57 10.30
N SER A 453 1.18 -15.80 9.66
CA SER A 453 0.44 -16.19 8.43
C SER A 453 1.28 -16.15 7.15
N GLY A 454 2.55 -15.72 7.20
CA GLY A 454 3.49 -15.80 6.09
C GLY A 454 3.53 -14.58 5.16
N HIS A 455 2.95 -13.43 5.51
CA HIS A 455 2.90 -12.23 4.66
C HIS A 455 4.28 -11.76 4.17
N PHE A 456 5.29 -11.74 5.05
CA PHE A 456 6.65 -11.38 4.63
C PHE A 456 7.25 -12.39 3.65
N LEU A 457 6.93 -13.68 3.81
CA LEU A 457 7.42 -14.74 2.92
C LEU A 457 6.81 -14.56 1.52
N THR A 458 5.48 -14.43 1.45
CA THR A 458 4.76 -14.32 0.18
C THR A 458 5.14 -13.06 -0.58
N GLU A 459 5.18 -11.91 0.09
CA GLU A 459 5.54 -10.64 -0.54
C GLU A 459 7.03 -10.59 -0.94
N THR A 460 7.93 -11.23 -0.17
CA THR A 460 9.35 -11.34 -0.57
C THR A 460 9.48 -12.16 -1.85
N MET A 461 8.81 -13.30 -1.92
CA MET A 461 8.85 -14.16 -3.10
C MET A 461 8.36 -13.44 -4.34
N HIS A 462 7.24 -12.72 -4.21
CA HIS A 462 6.68 -11.92 -5.30
C HIS A 462 7.64 -10.85 -5.78
N GLU A 463 8.29 -10.15 -4.85
CA GLU A 463 9.23 -9.10 -5.21
C GLU A 463 10.49 -9.64 -5.90
N VAL A 464 11.06 -10.73 -5.38
CA VAL A 464 12.22 -11.39 -6.01
C VAL A 464 11.85 -11.90 -7.41
N GLN A 465 10.69 -12.52 -7.58
CA GLN A 465 10.23 -13.00 -8.88
C GLN A 465 9.99 -11.84 -9.86
N ARG A 466 9.41 -10.73 -9.40
CA ARG A 466 9.22 -9.52 -10.20
C ARG A 466 10.55 -8.96 -10.71
N ILE A 467 11.58 -8.94 -9.87
CA ILE A 467 12.93 -8.50 -10.23
C ILE A 467 13.53 -9.45 -11.27
N ILE A 468 13.37 -10.77 -11.11
CA ILE A 468 13.83 -11.77 -12.09
C ILE A 468 13.13 -11.57 -13.44
N ASP A 469 11.80 -11.41 -13.44
CA ASP A 469 10.98 -11.31 -14.64
C ASP A 469 11.34 -10.06 -15.46
N LYS A 470 11.43 -8.90 -14.79
CA LYS A 470 11.72 -7.59 -15.40
C LYS A 470 13.20 -7.32 -15.66
N GLY A 471 14.09 -7.96 -14.91
CA GLY A 471 15.52 -7.70 -14.97
C GLY A 471 16.16 -8.17 -16.28
N ASP A 472 17.01 -7.31 -16.86
CA ASP A 472 17.89 -7.67 -17.97
C ASP A 472 19.31 -7.96 -17.46
N PHE A 473 19.60 -9.23 -17.18
CA PHE A 473 20.85 -9.68 -16.57
C PHE A 473 21.90 -10.02 -17.64
N ASN A 474 22.48 -8.98 -18.23
CA ASN A 474 23.57 -9.13 -19.21
C ASN A 474 24.91 -9.46 -18.53
N GLY A 475 25.77 -10.22 -19.22
CA GLY A 475 27.13 -10.53 -18.75
C GLY A 475 27.24 -11.62 -17.66
N VAL A 476 26.14 -12.26 -17.24
CA VAL A 476 26.18 -13.36 -16.24
C VAL A 476 26.65 -14.70 -16.84
N LYS A 477 27.19 -15.59 -15.99
CA LYS A 477 27.68 -16.93 -16.39
C LYS A 477 26.57 -17.78 -17.01
N ALA A 478 26.93 -18.73 -17.88
CA ALA A 478 25.96 -19.58 -18.60
C ALA A 478 25.01 -20.37 -17.67
N GLU A 479 25.53 -20.88 -16.56
CA GLU A 479 24.72 -21.59 -15.54
C GLU A 479 23.69 -20.67 -14.88
N VAL A 480 24.06 -19.41 -14.63
CA VAL A 480 23.15 -18.39 -14.07
C VAL A 480 22.07 -18.01 -15.08
N LYS A 481 22.42 -17.90 -16.38
CA LYS A 481 21.41 -17.70 -17.44
C LYS A 481 20.37 -18.81 -17.46
N ARG A 482 20.83 -20.07 -17.33
CA ARG A 482 19.94 -21.23 -17.26
C ARG A 482 19.05 -21.17 -16.03
N PHE A 483 19.59 -20.81 -14.87
CA PHE A 483 18.82 -20.60 -13.65
C PHE A 483 17.72 -19.54 -13.85
N ILE A 484 18.06 -18.37 -14.38
CA ILE A 484 17.09 -17.28 -14.64
C ILE A 484 15.98 -17.76 -15.60
N GLN A 485 16.34 -18.45 -16.69
CA GLN A 485 15.36 -18.99 -17.63
C GLN A 485 14.41 -19.99 -16.96
N MET A 486 14.94 -20.89 -16.13
CA MET A 486 14.11 -21.82 -15.36
C MET A 486 13.21 -21.10 -14.37
N SER A 487 13.70 -20.09 -13.64
CA SER A 487 12.89 -19.30 -12.70
C SER A 487 11.80 -18.47 -13.37
N LYS A 488 11.96 -18.08 -14.65
CA LYS A 488 10.89 -17.43 -15.43
C LYS A 488 9.84 -18.43 -15.94
N GLN A 489 10.24 -19.67 -16.19
CA GLN A 489 9.33 -20.74 -16.63
C GLN A 489 8.54 -21.33 -15.45
N PHE A 490 9.23 -21.60 -14.34
CA PHE A 490 8.69 -22.17 -13.11
C PHE A 490 8.86 -21.14 -12.00
N HIS A 491 7.87 -20.26 -11.86
CA HIS A 491 7.90 -19.20 -10.85
C HIS A 491 8.00 -19.84 -9.46
N PHE A 492 8.83 -19.25 -8.60
CA PHE A 492 9.04 -19.64 -7.20
C PHE A 492 9.66 -21.02 -6.93
N ASP A 493 10.02 -21.83 -7.94
CA ASP A 493 10.70 -23.13 -7.71
C ASP A 493 11.98 -23.00 -6.85
N TRP A 494 12.61 -21.82 -6.89
CA TRP A 494 13.78 -21.47 -6.10
C TRP A 494 13.48 -21.21 -4.61
N ALA A 495 12.22 -20.98 -4.21
CA ALA A 495 11.85 -20.56 -2.86
C ALA A 495 12.24 -21.60 -1.79
N PHE A 496 12.24 -22.89 -2.13
CA PHE A 496 12.70 -23.97 -1.24
C PHE A 496 14.15 -23.78 -0.77
N ASP A 497 15.02 -23.20 -1.60
CA ASP A 497 16.42 -23.06 -1.21
C ASP A 497 16.66 -21.77 -0.41
N TYR A 498 15.94 -20.70 -0.76
CA TYR A 498 16.28 -19.33 -0.35
C TYR A 498 15.32 -18.68 0.66
N VAL A 499 14.09 -19.20 0.85
CA VAL A 499 13.07 -18.55 1.70
C VAL A 499 12.72 -19.40 2.92
N TYR A 500 12.85 -18.80 4.10
CA TYR A 500 12.68 -19.45 5.40
C TYR A 500 11.69 -18.68 6.27
N GLY A 501 10.75 -19.39 6.88
CA GLY A 501 9.82 -18.91 7.89
C GLY A 501 9.89 -19.79 9.13
N ILE A 502 9.85 -19.21 10.32
CA ILE A 502 9.72 -19.94 11.58
C ILE A 502 8.47 -19.47 12.30
N GLU A 503 7.61 -20.41 12.71
CA GLU A 503 6.43 -20.11 13.50
C GLU A 503 6.23 -21.18 14.60
N LYS A 504 5.89 -20.70 15.80
CA LYS A 504 5.78 -21.53 17.01
C LYS A 504 4.38 -22.10 17.16
N ASP A 505 3.34 -21.40 16.72
CA ASP A 505 1.98 -21.93 16.69
C ASP A 505 1.78 -22.78 15.42
N TYR A 506 1.66 -24.09 15.62
CA TYR A 506 1.37 -25.05 14.56
C TYR A 506 0.15 -24.66 13.68
N ARG A 507 -0.88 -24.03 14.24
CA ARG A 507 -2.03 -23.55 13.47
C ARG A 507 -1.59 -22.53 12.43
N LEU A 508 -0.74 -21.59 12.83
CA LEU A 508 -0.20 -20.54 11.97
C LEU A 508 0.82 -21.09 10.97
N VAL A 509 1.62 -22.10 11.34
CA VAL A 509 2.49 -22.82 10.38
C VAL A 509 1.65 -23.41 9.23
N LYS A 510 0.53 -24.08 9.55
CA LYS A 510 -0.38 -24.65 8.55
C LYS A 510 -0.98 -23.53 7.67
N VAL A 511 -1.46 -22.46 8.30
CA VAL A 511 -2.03 -21.30 7.61
C VAL A 511 -1.02 -20.64 6.68
N GLY A 512 0.21 -20.39 7.14
CA GLY A 512 1.27 -19.80 6.32
C GLY A 512 1.69 -20.70 5.17
N LYS A 513 1.75 -22.02 5.38
CA LYS A 513 2.03 -22.98 4.29
C LYS A 513 0.92 -23.00 3.25
N VAL A 514 -0.35 -23.02 3.67
CA VAL A 514 -1.50 -22.89 2.76
C VAL A 514 -1.46 -21.55 2.04
N GLY A 515 -1.17 -20.45 2.75
CA GLY A 515 -1.03 -19.11 2.18
C GLY A 515 0.00 -19.10 1.04
N CYS A 516 1.19 -19.66 1.25
CA CYS A 516 2.18 -19.79 0.18
C CYS A 516 1.57 -20.43 -1.07
N TYR A 517 0.90 -21.60 -0.95
CA TYR A 517 0.29 -22.31 -2.08
C TYR A 517 -0.76 -21.47 -2.80
N LEU A 518 -1.60 -20.76 -2.06
CA LEU A 518 -2.64 -19.87 -2.60
C LEU A 518 -2.04 -18.65 -3.32
N HIS A 519 -0.84 -18.23 -2.95
CA HIS A 519 -0.08 -17.16 -3.61
C HIS A 519 0.81 -17.64 -4.76
N GLY A 520 0.68 -18.91 -5.16
CA GLY A 520 1.39 -19.49 -6.30
C GLY A 520 2.70 -20.19 -5.98
N ASP A 521 3.16 -20.20 -4.72
CA ASP A 521 4.37 -20.92 -4.29
C ASP A 521 4.08 -21.99 -3.24
N GLY A 522 4.39 -23.25 -3.52
CA GLY A 522 4.25 -24.32 -2.53
C GLY A 522 5.44 -24.56 -1.62
N LEU A 523 6.60 -23.97 -1.92
CA LEU A 523 7.88 -24.59 -1.62
C LEU A 523 8.69 -23.88 -0.52
N ALA A 524 8.40 -22.63 -0.18
CA ALA A 524 9.05 -21.94 0.94
C ALA A 524 9.09 -22.78 2.23
N ASN A 525 10.20 -22.69 2.98
CA ASN A 525 10.40 -23.46 4.21
C ASN A 525 9.67 -22.82 5.39
N VAL A 526 8.42 -23.22 5.65
CA VAL A 526 7.69 -22.81 6.87
C VAL A 526 7.91 -23.86 7.96
N ILE A 527 8.76 -23.55 8.93
CA ILE A 527 9.25 -24.48 9.96
C ILE A 527 8.48 -24.27 11.26
N HIS A 528 7.89 -25.36 11.78
CA HIS A 528 7.28 -25.35 13.11
C HIS A 528 8.36 -25.47 14.20
N SER A 529 8.80 -24.34 14.76
CA SER A 529 9.73 -24.28 15.88
C SER A 529 9.68 -22.94 16.60
N ASP A 530 10.50 -22.76 17.63
CA ASP A 530 10.68 -21.45 18.30
C ASP A 530 11.75 -20.65 17.55
N GLY A 531 11.44 -19.42 17.12
CA GLY A 531 12.37 -18.55 16.38
C GLY A 531 13.67 -18.21 17.12
N LEU A 532 13.70 -18.39 18.45
CA LEU A 532 14.87 -18.22 19.29
C LEU A 532 15.60 -19.53 19.58
N ALA A 533 15.22 -20.66 18.98
CA ALA A 533 15.87 -21.95 19.25
C ALA A 533 17.37 -21.95 18.92
N ARG A 534 18.12 -22.79 19.61
CA ARG A 534 19.55 -23.02 19.34
C ARG A 534 19.73 -23.54 17.91
N PHE A 535 20.79 -23.13 17.23
CA PHE A 535 20.99 -23.50 15.81
C PHE A 535 21.09 -25.01 15.56
N ASN A 536 21.57 -25.78 16.53
CA ASN A 536 21.62 -27.24 16.47
C ASN A 536 20.34 -27.94 17.00
N HIS A 537 19.21 -27.24 17.06
CA HIS A 537 17.94 -27.85 17.42
C HIS A 537 17.46 -28.79 16.30
N ASN A 538 16.81 -29.91 16.64
CA ASN A 538 16.40 -30.92 15.65
C ASN A 538 15.41 -30.40 14.60
N ASP A 539 14.66 -29.35 14.92
CA ASP A 539 13.72 -28.71 13.99
C ASP A 539 14.42 -27.78 12.98
N TYR A 540 15.62 -27.27 13.31
CA TYR A 540 16.36 -26.35 12.44
C TYR A 540 17.11 -27.16 11.37
N LYS A 541 16.88 -26.82 10.10
CA LYS A 541 17.39 -27.56 8.94
C LYS A 541 18.12 -26.63 7.95
N LEU A 542 18.79 -27.22 6.96
CA LEU A 542 19.47 -26.49 5.89
C LEU A 542 20.39 -25.38 6.46
N LYS A 543 20.29 -24.14 5.96
CA LYS A 543 21.10 -23.00 6.40
C LYS A 543 20.91 -22.64 7.87
N LEU A 544 19.77 -22.95 8.49
CA LEU A 544 19.51 -22.64 9.90
C LEU A 544 20.33 -23.49 10.88
N ASN A 545 20.77 -24.69 10.47
CA ASN A 545 21.58 -25.56 11.33
C ASN A 545 23.09 -25.24 11.29
N HIS A 546 23.49 -24.17 10.61
CA HIS A 546 24.88 -23.76 10.54
C HIS A 546 25.30 -22.95 11.78
N ARG A 547 26.57 -23.09 12.19
CA ARG A 547 27.22 -22.24 13.21
C ARG A 547 28.51 -21.67 12.64
N ASP A 548 28.72 -20.38 12.87
CA ASP A 548 29.95 -19.70 12.47
C ASP A 548 31.15 -20.23 13.25
N LYS A 549 32.31 -20.29 12.58
CA LYS A 549 33.54 -20.87 13.15
C LYS A 549 34.19 -19.96 14.18
N ASP A 550 34.20 -18.65 13.91
CA ASP A 550 34.85 -17.65 14.74
C ASP A 550 33.90 -17.09 15.81
N PHE A 551 32.59 -17.17 15.56
CA PHE A 551 31.53 -16.73 16.45
C PHE A 551 30.48 -17.85 16.66
N PRO A 552 30.74 -18.87 17.51
CA PRO A 552 29.91 -20.08 17.62
C PRO A 552 28.45 -19.90 18.09
N LYS A 553 28.09 -18.69 18.54
CA LYS A 553 26.72 -18.28 18.87
C LYS A 553 25.96 -17.71 17.68
N GLU A 554 26.62 -17.52 16.55
CA GLU A 554 26.08 -16.93 15.32
C GLU A 554 25.96 -17.99 14.22
N ASN A 555 25.07 -17.73 13.27
CA ASN A 555 24.81 -18.54 12.09
C ASN A 555 25.39 -17.89 10.83
N LYS A 556 25.20 -16.57 10.67
CA LYS A 556 25.68 -15.74 9.56
C LYS A 556 25.41 -16.30 8.16
N GLN A 557 24.20 -16.82 7.91
CA GLN A 557 23.85 -17.39 6.59
C GLN A 557 22.85 -16.55 5.79
N PHE A 558 22.16 -15.60 6.40
CA PHE A 558 21.07 -14.88 5.75
C PHE A 558 21.51 -13.52 5.22
N ASP A 559 21.07 -13.18 4.01
CA ASP A 559 21.34 -11.88 3.39
C ASP A 559 20.29 -10.85 3.83
N VAL A 560 19.06 -11.31 4.08
CA VAL A 560 17.91 -10.46 4.41
C VAL A 560 17.11 -11.05 5.58
N ILE A 561 16.74 -10.19 6.53
CA ILE A 561 15.76 -10.50 7.57
C ILE A 561 14.58 -9.55 7.46
N VAL A 562 13.38 -10.10 7.36
CA VAL A 562 12.12 -9.34 7.45
C VAL A 562 11.25 -10.04 8.47
N SER A 563 10.84 -9.33 9.52
CA SER A 563 10.07 -9.96 10.58
C SER A 563 9.29 -8.98 11.45
N ASN A 564 8.18 -9.47 12.00
CA ASN A 564 7.40 -8.82 13.05
C ASN A 564 7.34 -9.75 14.28
N PRO A 565 8.41 -9.81 15.10
CA PRO A 565 8.44 -10.64 16.30
C PRO A 565 7.35 -10.29 17.33
N PRO A 566 6.96 -11.24 18.21
CA PRO A 566 5.98 -10.97 19.26
C PRO A 566 6.46 -9.92 20.27
N TYR A 567 5.52 -9.14 20.82
CA TYR A 567 5.81 -8.06 21.77
C TYR A 567 5.45 -8.45 23.20
N SER A 568 6.34 -8.21 24.16
CA SER A 568 6.04 -8.30 25.60
C SER A 568 5.33 -9.60 26.05
N VAL A 569 5.90 -10.76 25.76
CA VAL A 569 5.33 -12.08 26.14
C VAL A 569 5.66 -12.41 27.59
N SER A 570 4.69 -12.31 28.50
CA SER A 570 4.89 -12.55 29.94
C SER A 570 5.46 -13.94 30.26
N ALA A 571 6.43 -13.99 31.17
CA ALA A 571 7.01 -15.20 31.74
C ALA A 571 7.56 -16.21 30.70
N PHE A 572 8.00 -15.71 29.54
CA PHE A 572 8.47 -16.55 28.44
C PHE A 572 9.71 -17.41 28.78
N ARG A 573 10.51 -16.97 29.77
CA ARG A 573 11.73 -17.65 30.22
C ARG A 573 11.46 -19.06 30.76
N ASN A 574 10.31 -19.31 31.37
CA ASN A 574 9.99 -20.60 32.00
C ASN A 574 10.04 -21.79 31.02
N ASN A 575 9.73 -21.53 29.75
CA ASN A 575 9.74 -22.53 28.68
C ASN A 575 10.95 -22.42 27.74
N ALA A 576 11.86 -21.47 27.99
CA ALA A 576 12.98 -21.17 27.11
C ALA A 576 13.97 -22.34 26.99
N SER A 577 14.29 -23.02 28.10
CA SER A 577 15.33 -24.06 28.20
C SER A 577 15.16 -25.23 27.22
N LYS A 578 13.93 -25.51 26.78
CA LYS A 578 13.63 -26.50 25.74
C LYS A 578 14.30 -26.11 24.41
N TYR A 579 14.23 -24.82 24.07
CA TYR A 579 14.64 -24.29 22.77
C TYR A 579 16.03 -23.62 22.83
N TYR A 580 16.30 -22.81 23.84
CA TYR A 580 17.52 -22.01 24.00
C TYR A 580 17.88 -21.76 25.47
N ASN A 581 19.13 -21.39 25.74
CA ASN A 581 19.63 -21.12 27.08
C ASN A 581 20.65 -19.96 27.07
N GLN A 582 21.35 -19.78 28.19
CA GLN A 582 22.33 -18.71 28.38
C GLN A 582 23.58 -18.82 27.48
N ASN A 583 23.85 -20.01 26.92
CA ASN A 583 24.99 -20.21 26.03
C ASN A 583 24.71 -19.68 24.63
N GLU A 584 23.45 -19.51 24.24
CA GLU A 584 23.05 -19.03 22.92
C GLU A 584 22.88 -17.51 22.87
N PHE A 585 22.49 -16.86 23.97
CA PHE A 585 22.21 -15.42 24.00
C PHE A 585 22.98 -14.69 25.12
N GLU A 586 23.63 -13.58 24.79
CA GLU A 586 24.28 -12.67 25.73
C GLU A 586 23.26 -11.97 26.64
N LEU A 587 22.12 -11.58 26.08
CA LEU A 587 21.04 -10.91 26.82
C LEU A 587 20.31 -11.84 27.80
N TYR A 588 20.45 -13.16 27.67
CA TYR A 588 19.76 -14.13 28.53
C TYR A 588 20.05 -13.93 30.02
N SER A 589 21.27 -13.50 30.35
CA SER A 589 21.71 -13.21 31.71
C SER A 589 20.95 -12.05 32.38
N LYS A 590 20.22 -11.23 31.60
CA LYS A 590 19.43 -10.09 32.09
C LYS A 590 17.96 -10.40 32.29
N LEU A 591 17.51 -11.59 31.90
CA LEU A 591 16.13 -12.01 32.07
C LEU A 591 15.86 -12.51 33.50
N THR A 592 14.63 -12.33 33.96
CA THR A 592 14.09 -12.93 35.18
C THR A 592 12.92 -13.84 34.83
N ASP A 593 12.42 -14.64 35.78
CA ASP A 593 11.28 -15.55 35.52
C ASP A 593 9.98 -14.79 35.20
N ASN A 594 9.90 -13.50 35.57
CA ASN A 594 8.79 -12.61 35.27
C ASN A 594 9.05 -11.69 34.06
N SER A 595 10.18 -11.85 33.36
CA SER A 595 10.49 -11.03 32.17
C SER A 595 9.43 -11.18 31.09
N SER A 596 9.14 -10.08 30.41
CA SER A 596 8.23 -10.05 29.26
C SER A 596 8.92 -9.60 27.96
N GLU A 597 10.14 -9.06 28.04
CA GLU A 597 10.85 -8.35 26.97
C GLU A 597 11.45 -9.26 25.89
N ILE A 598 10.69 -10.22 25.37
CA ILE A 598 11.15 -11.23 24.41
C ILE A 598 11.72 -10.61 23.12
N GLU A 599 11.18 -9.46 22.71
CA GLU A 599 11.62 -8.71 21.53
C GLU A 599 13.12 -8.32 21.60
N CYS A 600 13.67 -8.18 22.80
CA CYS A 600 15.09 -7.92 23.01
C CYS A 600 15.98 -9.08 22.52
N LEU A 601 15.54 -10.33 22.71
CA LEU A 601 16.26 -11.51 22.22
C LEU A 601 16.19 -11.63 20.70
N PHE A 602 15.10 -11.18 20.07
CA PHE A 602 14.98 -11.18 18.61
C PHE A 602 15.93 -10.18 17.93
N ILE A 603 16.31 -9.10 18.60
CA ILE A 603 17.36 -8.18 18.12
C ILE A 603 18.72 -8.89 18.10
N GLU A 604 19.05 -9.61 19.16
CA GLU A 604 20.26 -10.44 19.18
C GLU A 604 20.19 -11.55 18.13
N ARG A 605 19.04 -12.20 17.96
CA ARG A 605 18.82 -13.22 16.93
C ARG A 605 19.01 -12.68 15.51
N THR A 606 18.55 -11.46 15.25
CA THR A 606 18.76 -10.75 13.97
C THR A 606 20.26 -10.61 13.69
N MET A 607 21.05 -10.21 14.69
CA MET A 607 22.51 -10.09 14.59
C MET A 607 23.18 -11.44 14.32
N GLN A 608 22.72 -12.50 14.99
CA GLN A 608 23.26 -13.85 14.86
C GLN A 608 22.98 -14.49 13.48
N LEU A 609 21.86 -14.19 12.85
CA LEU A 609 21.44 -14.80 11.58
C LEU A 609 22.06 -14.12 10.35
N LEU A 610 22.20 -12.79 10.37
CA LEU A 610 22.68 -12.02 9.22
C LEU A 610 24.16 -12.24 8.92
N LYS A 611 24.47 -12.38 7.62
CA LYS A 611 25.82 -12.23 7.07
C LYS A 611 26.31 -10.79 7.28
N ASP A 612 27.61 -10.59 7.31
CA ASP A 612 28.20 -9.25 7.28
C ASP A 612 27.74 -8.53 5.99
N GLY A 613 27.26 -7.28 6.12
CA GLY A 613 26.64 -6.52 5.03
C GLY A 613 25.16 -6.85 4.77
N GLY A 614 24.62 -7.92 5.36
CA GLY A 614 23.20 -8.27 5.25
C GLY A 614 22.27 -7.20 5.83
N VAL A 615 21.03 -7.17 5.36
CA VAL A 615 20.06 -6.10 5.68
C VAL A 615 18.85 -6.63 6.45
N ALA A 616 18.26 -5.80 7.30
CA ALA A 616 17.07 -6.14 8.06
C ALA A 616 16.00 -5.06 7.96
N GLY A 617 14.74 -5.48 7.93
CA GLY A 617 13.57 -4.67 8.22
C GLY A 617 12.74 -5.36 9.30
N ILE A 618 12.87 -4.91 10.55
CA ILE A 618 12.20 -5.56 11.70
C ILE A 618 11.25 -4.60 12.39
N ILE A 619 10.04 -5.07 12.69
CA ILE A 619 9.01 -4.31 13.40
C ILE A 619 9.09 -4.60 14.90
N LEU A 620 9.17 -3.55 15.72
CA LEU A 620 9.35 -3.64 17.16
C LEU A 620 8.49 -2.60 17.89
N PRO A 621 8.17 -2.79 19.18
CA PRO A 621 7.52 -1.74 19.95
C PRO A 621 8.47 -0.53 20.13
N SER A 622 7.93 0.69 20.09
CA SER A 622 8.74 1.92 20.19
C SER A 622 9.54 2.03 21.51
N SER A 623 9.12 1.29 22.54
CA SER A 623 9.82 1.14 23.82
C SER A 623 11.26 0.67 23.66
N ILE A 624 11.61 -0.04 22.58
CA ILE A 624 12.98 -0.49 22.32
C ILE A 624 13.99 0.67 22.25
N LEU A 625 13.52 1.86 21.89
CA LEU A 625 14.35 3.04 21.72
C LEU A 625 14.64 3.78 23.03
N SER A 626 13.85 3.57 24.10
CA SER A 626 13.86 4.45 25.28
C SER A 626 13.84 3.75 26.63
N ASN A 627 13.29 2.55 26.75
CA ASN A 627 13.21 1.83 28.02
C ASN A 627 14.60 1.41 28.53
N THR A 628 14.76 1.24 29.84
CA THR A 628 16.04 0.89 30.49
C THR A 628 16.18 -0.62 30.74
N GLY A 629 17.30 -1.07 31.33
CA GLY A 629 17.50 -2.49 31.64
C GLY A 629 17.93 -3.31 30.43
N ILE A 630 17.22 -4.41 30.12
CA ILE A 630 17.54 -5.26 28.96
C ILE A 630 17.41 -4.51 27.63
N TYR A 631 16.49 -3.55 27.54
CA TYR A 631 16.35 -2.67 26.36
C TYR A 631 17.62 -1.83 26.10
N SER A 632 18.27 -1.35 27.17
CA SER A 632 19.56 -0.63 27.08
C SER A 632 20.64 -1.53 26.47
N LYS A 633 20.71 -2.79 26.91
CA LYS A 633 21.63 -3.79 26.33
C LYS A 633 21.29 -4.19 24.90
N SER A 634 20.01 -4.18 24.55
CA SER A 634 19.58 -4.42 23.17
C SER A 634 20.02 -3.28 22.24
N ARG A 635 19.95 -2.02 22.70
CA ARG A 635 20.49 -0.87 21.96
C ARG A 635 22.01 -0.91 21.82
N GLU A 636 22.73 -1.47 22.80
CA GLU A 636 24.17 -1.72 22.67
C GLU A 636 24.45 -2.68 21.50
N ILE A 637 23.68 -3.76 21.35
CA ILE A 637 23.79 -4.67 20.20
C ILE A 637 23.48 -3.94 18.89
N ILE A 638 22.39 -3.16 18.85
CA ILE A 638 22.01 -2.39 17.65
C ILE A 638 23.16 -1.48 17.21
N LEU A 639 23.65 -0.62 18.12
CA LEU A 639 24.68 0.37 17.79
C LEU A 639 26.02 -0.26 17.40
N GLN A 640 26.42 -1.34 18.10
CA GLN A 640 27.70 -2.00 17.86
C GLN A 640 27.74 -2.79 16.55
N TYR A 641 26.66 -3.50 16.24
CA TYR A 641 26.67 -4.51 15.17
C TYR A 641 25.84 -4.13 13.96
N PHE A 642 25.18 -2.96 13.97
CA PHE A 642 24.43 -2.47 12.84
C PHE A 642 24.69 -1.00 12.52
N ASP A 643 24.61 -0.64 11.25
CA ASP A 643 24.25 0.71 10.83
C ASP A 643 22.74 0.86 10.89
N ILE A 644 22.26 1.93 11.51
CA ILE A 644 20.84 2.29 11.51
C ILE A 644 20.58 3.12 10.27
N VAL A 645 20.12 2.49 9.20
CA VAL A 645 19.87 3.17 7.91
C VAL A 645 18.62 4.04 8.00
N GLY A 646 17.58 3.54 8.65
CA GLY A 646 16.38 4.33 8.91
C GLY A 646 15.49 3.77 10.01
N ILE A 647 14.63 4.64 10.53
CA ILE A 647 13.62 4.31 11.52
C ILE A 647 12.29 4.84 11.03
N THR A 648 11.27 3.99 10.96
CA THR A 648 9.90 4.41 10.65
C THR A 648 9.03 4.27 11.89
N GLU A 649 8.50 5.38 12.41
CA GLU A 649 7.52 5.43 13.49
C GLU A 649 6.11 5.21 12.91
N LEU A 650 5.46 4.13 13.35
CA LEU A 650 4.12 3.74 12.96
C LEU A 650 3.18 3.94 14.17
N GLY A 651 2.09 4.66 13.92
CA GLY A 651 1.09 4.97 14.95
C GLY A 651 0.30 3.74 15.40
N SER A 652 -0.54 3.94 16.41
CA SER A 652 -1.34 2.86 17.01
C SER A 652 -2.41 2.30 16.09
N ASN A 653 -2.82 3.00 15.01
CA ASN A 653 -3.86 2.50 14.10
C ASN A 653 -3.29 1.63 12.97
N THR A 654 -1.97 1.43 12.94
CA THR A 654 -1.31 0.64 11.90
C THR A 654 -1.69 -0.84 11.97
N PHE A 655 -1.90 -1.38 13.17
CA PHE A 655 -2.28 -2.77 13.41
C PHE A 655 -3.66 -2.87 14.06
N MET A 656 -4.46 -3.88 13.66
CA MET A 656 -5.88 -4.04 13.99
C MET A 656 -6.22 -4.05 15.49
N ALA A 657 -5.25 -4.35 16.37
CA ALA A 657 -5.49 -4.72 17.76
C ALA A 657 -4.53 -4.13 18.82
N THR A 658 -3.67 -3.15 18.46
CA THR A 658 -2.70 -2.57 19.42
C THR A 658 -2.90 -1.08 19.67
N GLY A 659 -2.93 -0.67 20.93
CA GLY A 659 -2.72 0.73 21.31
C GLY A 659 -1.25 1.17 21.32
N THR A 660 -0.33 0.27 20.96
CA THR A 660 1.11 0.47 21.07
C THR A 660 1.69 1.05 19.79
N ASN A 661 2.41 2.16 19.90
CA ASN A 661 3.20 2.69 18.79
C ASN A 661 4.37 1.74 18.48
N THR A 662 4.62 1.49 17.21
CA THR A 662 5.67 0.59 16.75
C THR A 662 6.70 1.35 15.93
N VAL A 663 7.87 0.74 15.77
CA VAL A 663 8.92 1.23 14.89
C VAL A 663 9.38 0.12 13.97
N VAL A 664 9.64 0.47 12.72
CA VAL A 664 10.42 -0.38 11.81
C VAL A 664 11.86 0.07 11.88
N LEU A 665 12.76 -0.84 12.26
CA LEU A 665 14.20 -0.62 12.18
C LEU A 665 14.73 -1.18 10.87
N PHE A 666 15.32 -0.29 10.05
CA PHE A 666 16.05 -0.65 8.85
C PHE A 666 17.55 -0.67 9.17
N LEU A 667 18.13 -1.87 9.17
CA LEU A 667 19.47 -2.13 9.69
C LEU A 667 20.36 -2.73 8.61
N ARG A 668 21.66 -2.39 8.62
CA ARG A 668 22.70 -3.11 7.87
C ARG A 668 23.71 -3.72 8.84
N ARG A 669 23.99 -5.00 8.72
CA ARG A 669 24.91 -5.76 9.59
C ARG A 669 26.36 -5.33 9.37
N LYS A 670 27.03 -4.89 10.43
CA LYS A 670 28.47 -4.58 10.48
C LYS A 670 29.30 -5.85 10.67
N ASN A 671 30.60 -5.78 10.41
CA ASN A 671 31.50 -6.87 10.77
C ASN A 671 31.87 -6.82 12.27
N ASN A 672 31.86 -7.98 12.95
CA ASN A 672 32.15 -8.07 14.39
C ASN A 672 33.56 -7.61 14.78
N TYR A 673 34.55 -7.84 13.92
CA TYR A 673 35.93 -7.43 14.19
C TYR A 673 36.10 -5.92 14.15
N GLU A 674 35.31 -5.20 13.34
CA GLU A 674 35.33 -3.74 13.30
C GLU A 674 34.85 -3.14 14.62
N SER A 675 33.72 -3.63 15.15
CA SER A 675 33.21 -3.23 16.46
C SER A 675 34.24 -3.47 17.57
N ARG A 676 34.87 -4.66 17.59
CA ARG A 676 35.96 -4.98 18.55
C ARG A 676 37.15 -4.03 18.41
N LYS A 677 37.58 -3.71 17.19
CA LYS A 677 38.69 -2.77 16.93
C LYS A 677 38.38 -1.37 17.44
N ILE A 678 37.17 -0.86 17.20
CA ILE A 678 36.74 0.46 17.69
C ILE A 678 36.82 0.49 19.21
N LYS A 679 36.29 -0.52 19.91
CA LYS A 679 36.32 -0.60 21.37
C LYS A 679 37.75 -0.59 21.93
N ILE A 680 38.63 -1.45 21.39
CA ILE A 680 40.05 -1.51 21.81
C ILE A 680 40.75 -0.17 21.59
N ALA A 681 40.48 0.50 20.46
CA ALA A 681 41.06 1.81 20.17
C ALA A 681 40.55 2.89 21.13
N THR A 682 39.25 2.88 21.48
CA THR A 682 38.68 3.79 22.48
C THR A 682 39.30 3.55 23.87
N GLU A 683 39.45 2.30 24.30
CA GLU A 683 40.10 1.94 25.57
C GLU A 683 41.57 2.38 25.62
N LYS A 684 42.30 2.24 24.51
CA LYS A 684 43.69 2.69 24.40
C LYS A 684 43.85 4.20 24.59
N PHE A 685 42.85 5.00 24.23
CA PHE A 685 42.89 6.45 24.48
C PHE A 685 42.93 6.77 25.99
N PHE A 686 42.19 6.04 26.83
CA PHE A 686 42.14 6.26 28.29
C PHE A 686 43.45 5.94 29.02
N THR A 687 44.43 5.36 28.33
CA THR A 687 45.76 5.05 28.86
C THR A 687 46.87 5.86 28.19
N SER A 688 46.78 6.07 26.87
CA SER A 688 47.80 6.79 26.09
C SER A 688 47.56 8.29 25.98
N PHE A 689 46.32 8.74 26.12
CA PHE A 689 45.86 10.12 25.90
C PHE A 689 46.18 10.68 24.50
N GLN A 690 46.39 9.81 23.51
CA GLN A 690 46.62 10.19 22.12
C GLN A 690 45.32 10.13 21.32
N ASP A 691 44.88 11.27 20.78
CA ASP A 691 43.66 11.38 19.97
C ASP A 691 43.90 10.94 18.52
N LEU A 692 44.05 9.62 18.35
CA LEU A 692 44.30 8.99 17.06
C LEU A 692 42.99 8.81 16.27
N THR A 693 43.10 8.66 14.95
CA THR A 693 41.96 8.35 14.08
C THR A 693 41.30 7.03 14.47
N ILE A 694 39.99 7.05 14.72
CA ILE A 694 39.19 5.86 15.04
C ILE A 694 37.92 5.88 14.19
N ASN A 695 37.53 4.74 13.62
CA ASN A 695 36.31 4.62 12.81
C ASN A 695 36.25 5.61 11.61
N GLY A 696 37.40 5.91 10.99
CA GLY A 696 37.50 6.91 9.93
C GLY A 696 37.37 8.38 10.38
N ILE A 697 37.25 8.62 11.69
CA ILE A 697 37.10 9.96 12.26
C ILE A 697 38.47 10.44 12.72
N GLU A 698 38.97 11.53 12.14
CA GLU A 698 40.15 12.22 12.66
C GLU A 698 39.83 12.95 13.96
N LYS A 699 40.72 12.81 14.95
CA LYS A 699 40.61 13.41 16.29
C LYS A 699 39.21 13.23 16.93
N PRO A 700 38.74 11.99 17.07
CA PRO A 700 37.40 11.68 17.56
C PRO A 700 37.14 12.21 18.98
N VAL A 701 38.17 12.26 19.83
CA VAL A 701 38.00 12.74 21.20
C VAL A 701 37.82 14.25 21.23
N ALA A 702 38.62 15.01 20.48
CA ALA A 702 38.41 16.45 20.34
C ALA A 702 37.00 16.77 19.83
N LYS A 703 36.49 15.98 18.87
CA LYS A 703 35.10 16.11 18.38
C LYS A 703 34.06 15.78 19.46
N TYR A 704 34.28 14.73 20.26
CA TYR A 704 33.43 14.40 21.39
C TYR A 704 33.39 15.51 22.43
N ILE A 705 34.55 16.06 22.80
CA ILE A 705 34.66 17.16 23.77
C ILE A 705 33.90 18.38 23.23
N ASN A 706 34.14 18.78 21.98
CA ASN A 706 33.46 19.92 21.37
C ASN A 706 31.93 19.73 21.29
N TYR A 707 31.47 18.50 21.06
CA TYR A 707 30.04 18.20 20.92
C TYR A 707 29.32 18.06 22.27
N VAL A 708 29.94 17.39 23.24
CA VAL A 708 29.33 17.01 24.52
C VAL A 708 29.67 18.02 25.61
N TRP A 709 30.94 18.38 25.73
CA TRP A 709 31.46 19.24 26.79
C TRP A 709 31.56 20.72 26.37
N GLU A 710 31.41 21.03 25.08
CA GLU A 710 31.38 22.37 24.48
C GLU A 710 32.58 23.27 24.84
N THR A 711 32.59 23.87 26.03
CA THR A 711 33.56 24.89 26.48
C THR A 711 34.83 24.32 27.09
N ILE A 712 34.97 22.99 27.14
CA ILE A 712 36.11 22.29 27.75
C ILE A 712 37.19 22.05 26.70
N SER A 713 38.46 22.36 27.02
CA SER A 713 39.58 22.04 26.13
C SER A 713 40.01 20.58 26.25
N PHE A 714 40.82 20.10 25.30
CA PHE A 714 41.39 18.76 25.36
C PHE A 714 42.18 18.52 26.65
N ASP A 715 43.06 19.45 27.04
CA ASP A 715 43.86 19.33 28.26
C ASP A 715 43.02 19.37 29.54
N ASP A 716 41.95 20.18 29.56
CA ASP A 716 40.97 20.18 30.66
C ASP A 716 40.33 18.79 30.80
N TYR A 717 39.90 18.18 29.69
CA TYR A 717 39.32 16.85 29.68
C TYR A 717 40.32 15.77 30.12
N ILE A 718 41.60 15.87 29.72
CA ILE A 718 42.65 14.97 30.23
C ILE A 718 42.81 15.09 31.75
N SER A 719 42.64 16.28 32.33
CA SER A 719 42.68 16.44 33.80
C SER A 719 41.59 15.61 34.50
N LEU A 720 40.39 15.53 33.92
CA LEU A 720 39.32 14.65 34.39
C LEU A 720 39.73 13.17 34.32
N LEU A 721 40.30 12.74 33.19
CA LEU A 721 40.70 11.34 32.98
C LEU A 721 41.84 10.90 33.91
N LYS A 722 42.74 11.82 34.27
CA LYS A 722 43.81 11.60 35.25
C LYS A 722 43.34 11.58 36.70
N LYS A 723 42.03 11.77 36.95
CA LYS A 723 41.42 11.87 38.29
C LYS A 723 41.84 13.12 39.07
N GLU A 724 42.26 14.17 38.36
CA GLU A 724 42.72 15.46 38.91
C GLU A 724 42.00 16.62 38.20
N PRO A 725 40.67 16.75 38.34
CA PRO A 725 39.88 17.71 37.58
C PRO A 725 40.25 19.14 37.95
N ASN A 726 40.59 19.95 36.96
CA ASN A 726 40.93 21.35 37.17
C ASN A 726 39.69 22.24 37.44
N LYS A 727 39.93 23.55 37.63
CA LYS A 727 38.86 24.50 37.96
C LYS A 727 37.78 24.57 36.87
N THR A 728 38.16 24.47 35.60
CA THR A 728 37.23 24.48 34.47
C THR A 728 36.28 23.28 34.52
N ILE A 729 36.83 22.07 34.71
CA ILE A 729 36.04 20.83 34.84
C ILE A 729 35.12 20.87 36.06
N THR A 730 35.64 21.26 37.23
CA THR A 730 34.85 21.26 38.48
C THR A 730 33.67 22.22 38.45
N GLN A 731 33.74 23.26 37.62
CA GLN A 731 32.65 24.22 37.42
C GLN A 731 31.64 23.80 36.34
N HIS A 732 32.00 22.86 35.46
CA HIS A 732 31.16 22.40 34.37
C HIS A 732 29.92 21.62 34.83
N GLU A 733 28.81 21.78 34.11
CA GLU A 733 27.51 21.20 34.50
C GLU A 733 27.53 19.67 34.49
N ILE A 734 28.15 19.05 33.49
CA ILE A 734 28.26 17.59 33.38
C ILE A 734 28.99 17.00 34.59
N TYR A 735 30.09 17.62 35.02
CA TYR A 735 30.85 17.15 36.18
C TYR A 735 30.05 17.30 37.48
N LYS A 736 29.35 18.43 37.65
CA LYS A 736 28.42 18.61 38.77
C LYS A 736 27.30 17.58 38.77
N GLU A 737 26.77 17.21 37.60
CA GLU A 737 25.77 16.16 37.47
C GLU A 737 26.35 14.79 37.86
N TYR A 738 27.58 14.47 37.46
CA TYR A 738 28.27 13.25 37.91
C TYR A 738 28.41 13.19 39.42
N GLN A 739 28.87 14.26 40.07
CA GLN A 739 28.97 14.32 41.53
C GLN A 739 27.62 14.12 42.23
N LYS A 740 26.53 14.63 41.63
CA LYS A 740 25.19 14.52 42.19
C LYS A 740 24.56 13.14 42.01
N LYS A 741 24.75 12.50 40.83
CA LYS A 741 24.03 11.28 40.45
C LYS A 741 24.83 9.99 40.63
N LEU A 742 26.15 10.01 40.47
CA LEU A 742 26.97 8.81 40.64
C LEU A 742 27.16 8.51 42.13
N LYS A 743 26.39 7.54 42.63
CA LYS A 743 26.50 7.06 44.01
C LYS A 743 27.62 6.03 44.12
N ALA A 744 28.66 6.34 44.89
CA ALA A 744 29.79 5.43 45.13
C ALA A 744 30.11 5.32 46.63
N LYS A 745 30.61 4.15 47.04
CA LYS A 745 30.95 3.86 48.46
C LYS A 745 32.19 4.60 48.95
N ASN A 746 33.10 4.94 48.03
CA ASN A 746 34.34 5.67 48.32
C ASN A 746 34.81 6.40 47.05
N ASN A 747 35.84 7.24 47.21
CA ASN A 747 36.37 8.06 46.11
C ASN A 747 36.95 7.22 44.96
N VAL A 748 37.57 6.08 45.26
CA VAL A 748 38.12 5.17 44.23
C VAL A 748 37.00 4.60 43.35
N ALA A 749 35.91 4.14 43.97
CA ALA A 749 34.74 3.63 43.27
C ALA A 749 34.03 4.72 42.45
N PHE A 750 33.99 5.96 42.95
CA PHE A 750 33.45 7.10 42.21
C PHE A 750 34.22 7.32 40.91
N TRP A 751 35.54 7.40 40.99
CA TRP A 751 36.39 7.62 39.81
C TRP A 751 36.31 6.48 38.80
N ASN A 752 36.26 5.23 39.26
CA ASN A 752 36.11 4.10 38.36
C ASN A 752 34.76 4.15 37.62
N LEU A 753 33.67 4.46 38.32
CA LEU A 753 32.35 4.59 37.71
C LEU A 753 32.28 5.77 36.72
N LEU A 754 32.88 6.92 37.06
CA LEU A 754 32.92 8.08 36.17
C LEU A 754 33.70 7.77 34.88
N LEU A 755 34.91 7.19 35.01
CA LEU A 755 35.73 6.84 33.84
C LEU A 755 35.07 5.76 32.99
N GLU A 756 34.39 4.78 33.59
CA GLU A 756 33.60 3.79 32.85
C GLU A 756 32.48 4.47 32.04
N LYS A 757 31.77 5.45 32.63
CA LYS A 757 30.73 6.20 31.93
C LYS A 757 31.27 7.07 30.80
N GLU A 758 32.40 7.75 30.99
CA GLU A 758 33.03 8.53 29.92
C GLU A 758 33.55 7.64 28.79
N LEU A 759 34.16 6.49 29.12
CA LEU A 759 34.59 5.51 28.12
C LEU A 759 33.40 5.01 27.29
N ASP A 760 32.31 4.66 27.97
CA ASP A 760 31.07 4.19 27.36
C ASP A 760 30.47 5.26 26.43
N LYS A 761 30.36 6.52 26.91
CA LYS A 761 29.89 7.64 26.08
C LYS A 761 30.76 7.90 24.87
N LEU A 762 32.08 7.96 25.05
CA LEU A 762 33.02 8.20 23.95
C LEU A 762 32.94 7.07 22.90
N HIS A 763 32.85 5.83 23.35
CA HIS A 763 32.74 4.68 22.46
C HIS A 763 31.51 4.77 21.55
N TYR A 764 30.32 5.02 22.13
CA TYR A 764 29.10 5.14 21.34
C TYR A 764 29.01 6.44 20.55
N PHE A 765 29.68 7.51 21.00
CA PHE A 765 29.84 8.72 20.19
C PHE A 765 30.61 8.40 18.90
N ILE A 766 31.75 7.72 18.99
CA ILE A 766 32.58 7.33 17.83
C ILE A 766 31.78 6.44 16.85
N ILE A 767 30.94 5.56 17.37
CA ILE A 767 30.06 4.71 16.54
C ILE A 767 28.97 5.51 15.85
N ALA A 768 28.34 6.46 16.56
CA ALA A 768 27.18 7.21 16.07
C ALA A 768 27.55 8.41 15.17
N TYR A 769 28.71 9.02 15.40
CA TYR A 769 29.14 10.25 14.73
C TYR A 769 29.11 10.23 13.20
N PRO A 770 29.56 9.16 12.50
CA PRO A 770 29.55 9.15 11.04
C PRO A 770 28.20 8.74 10.43
N GLN A 771 27.24 8.28 11.25
CA GLN A 771 25.99 7.71 10.75
C GLN A 771 24.91 8.79 10.54
N LYS A 772 24.26 8.73 9.38
CA LYS A 772 23.01 9.44 9.07
C LYS A 772 21.85 8.44 9.15
N VAL A 773 20.67 8.91 9.55
CA VAL A 773 19.46 8.11 9.70
C VAL A 773 18.31 8.81 8.99
N VAL A 774 17.58 8.07 8.16
CA VAL A 774 16.28 8.52 7.62
C VAL A 774 15.19 8.21 8.64
N LEU A 775 14.47 9.24 9.07
CA LEU A 775 13.35 9.12 10.00
C LEU A 775 12.03 9.35 9.27
N ILE A 776 11.16 8.36 9.30
CA ILE A 776 9.81 8.44 8.72
C ILE A 776 8.79 8.38 9.85
N LYS A 777 7.75 9.22 9.80
CA LYS A 777 6.65 9.21 10.75
C LYS A 777 5.33 9.10 10.01
N SER A 778 4.49 8.14 10.39
CA SER A 778 3.14 8.01 9.82
C SER A 778 2.23 9.17 10.15
N GLY A 779 2.51 9.89 11.25
CA GLY A 779 1.61 10.86 11.84
C GLY A 779 0.60 10.19 12.77
N GLU A 780 -0.41 10.95 13.21
CA GLU A 780 -1.43 10.48 14.16
C GLU A 780 -2.84 10.53 13.53
N LYS A 781 -3.73 9.62 13.97
CA LYS A 781 -5.16 9.61 13.64
C LYS A 781 -5.42 9.65 12.13
N ASP A 782 -6.10 10.68 11.63
CA ASP A 782 -6.45 10.79 10.20
C ASP A 782 -5.24 11.08 9.30
N ALA A 783 -4.16 11.65 9.84
CA ALA A 783 -2.92 11.79 9.08
C ALA A 783 -2.26 10.42 8.88
N GLU A 784 -2.25 9.59 9.93
CA GLU A 784 -1.76 8.20 9.88
C GLU A 784 -2.52 7.39 8.83
N LYS A 785 -3.85 7.35 8.90
CA LYS A 785 -4.66 6.60 7.92
C LYS A 785 -4.42 7.04 6.48
N ARG A 786 -4.30 8.35 6.24
CA ARG A 786 -4.00 8.91 4.90
C ARG A 786 -2.60 8.57 4.41
N PHE A 787 -1.64 8.41 5.31
CA PHE A 787 -0.29 7.99 4.99
C PHE A 787 -0.21 6.49 4.69
N LEU A 788 -0.86 5.67 5.53
CA LEU A 788 -0.95 4.22 5.36
C LEU A 788 -1.77 3.84 4.11
N GLY A 789 -2.81 4.61 3.78
CA GLY A 789 -3.71 4.37 2.64
C GLY A 789 -4.91 3.48 2.94
N TYR A 790 -5.02 2.97 4.18
CA TYR A 790 -6.08 2.05 4.59
C TYR A 790 -6.62 2.37 5.99
N GLU A 791 -7.76 1.77 6.32
CA GLU A 791 -8.33 1.74 7.67
C GLU A 791 -8.93 0.37 8.01
N PHE A 792 -8.98 0.04 9.30
CA PHE A 792 -9.67 -1.15 9.79
C PHE A 792 -11.14 -0.86 10.01
N SER A 793 -12.00 -1.73 9.50
CA SER A 793 -13.44 -1.73 9.75
C SER A 793 -13.82 -2.93 10.60
N ASN A 794 -14.57 -2.67 11.67
CA ASN A 794 -15.23 -3.69 12.49
C ASN A 794 -16.73 -3.80 12.19
N ARG A 795 -17.20 -3.17 11.11
CA ARG A 795 -18.61 -3.18 10.73
C ARG A 795 -18.99 -4.58 10.23
N ARG A 796 -20.07 -5.13 10.79
CA ARG A 796 -20.60 -6.45 10.41
C ARG A 796 -20.91 -6.54 8.90
N GLY A 797 -20.31 -7.50 8.21
CA GLY A 797 -20.39 -7.67 6.75
C GLY A 797 -19.42 -6.78 5.95
N SER A 798 -18.49 -6.10 6.62
CA SER A 798 -17.44 -5.27 6.02
C SER A 798 -16.21 -5.25 6.94
N GLU A 799 -15.94 -6.36 7.62
CA GLU A 799 -14.80 -6.53 8.51
C GLU A 799 -13.49 -6.54 7.71
N GLY A 800 -12.38 -6.09 8.33
CA GLY A 800 -11.03 -6.17 7.74
C GLY A 800 -10.46 -4.81 7.30
N ILE A 801 -9.47 -4.85 6.42
CA ILE A 801 -8.75 -3.68 5.93
C ILE A 801 -9.45 -3.12 4.69
N HIS A 802 -9.72 -1.81 4.69
CA HIS A 802 -10.35 -1.11 3.57
C HIS A 802 -9.51 0.07 3.10
N PRO A 803 -9.48 0.37 1.79
CA PRO A 803 -8.85 1.58 1.28
C PRO A 803 -9.58 2.82 1.83
N ILE A 804 -8.82 3.85 2.18
CA ILE A 804 -9.39 5.08 2.76
C ILE A 804 -10.24 5.89 1.76
N GLN A 805 -10.05 5.64 0.45
CA GLN A 805 -10.83 6.27 -0.63
C GLN A 805 -11.74 5.24 -1.29
N ARG A 806 -13.04 5.52 -1.34
CA ARG A 806 -14.02 4.64 -2.02
C ARG A 806 -13.69 4.52 -3.52
N GLY A 807 -13.68 3.30 -4.03
CA GLY A 807 -13.46 3.00 -5.45
C GLY A 807 -11.99 2.96 -5.88
N LYS A 808 -11.04 3.06 -4.94
CA LYS A 808 -9.61 2.85 -5.18
C LYS A 808 -9.11 1.62 -4.42
N ASN A 809 -7.98 1.05 -4.84
CA ASN A 809 -7.28 0.03 -4.05
C ASN A 809 -6.36 0.70 -3.00
N ILE A 810 -5.77 -0.11 -2.11
CA ILE A 810 -4.88 0.41 -1.05
C ILE A 810 -3.56 0.92 -1.64
N GLU A 811 -3.05 0.28 -2.70
CA GLU A 811 -1.80 0.65 -3.38
C GLU A 811 -1.86 2.07 -3.98
N ASP A 812 -3.01 2.48 -4.49
CA ASP A 812 -3.28 3.82 -5.01
C ASP A 812 -3.37 4.87 -3.89
N CYS A 813 -3.76 4.45 -2.69
CA CYS A 813 -4.01 5.32 -1.56
C CYS A 813 -2.77 5.51 -0.67
N THR A 814 -1.89 4.50 -0.61
CA THR A 814 -0.76 4.47 0.34
C THR A 814 0.37 5.42 -0.08
N GLN A 815 1.00 6.07 0.89
CA GLN A 815 2.25 6.83 0.69
C GLN A 815 3.48 6.03 1.12
N LEU A 816 3.30 4.78 1.55
CA LEU A 816 4.39 3.94 2.04
C LEU A 816 5.31 3.47 0.91
N PHE A 817 4.75 2.94 -0.18
CA PHE A 817 5.52 2.36 -1.27
C PHE A 817 4.85 2.49 -2.63
N ASP A 818 5.62 2.15 -3.66
CA ASP A 818 5.16 1.96 -5.03
C ASP A 818 5.33 0.48 -5.39
N ALA A 819 4.29 -0.14 -5.94
CA ALA A 819 4.31 -1.56 -6.28
C ALA A 819 5.30 -1.86 -7.42
N GLU A 820 5.52 -0.89 -8.32
CA GLU A 820 6.28 -1.08 -9.54
C GLU A 820 7.72 -0.59 -9.43
N PHE A 821 7.94 0.50 -8.67
CA PHE A 821 9.23 1.19 -8.60
C PHE A 821 9.80 1.21 -7.18
N PHE A 822 11.13 1.11 -7.07
CA PHE A 822 11.82 1.26 -5.77
C PHE A 822 12.09 2.73 -5.41
N ASP A 823 12.08 3.65 -6.38
CA ASP A 823 12.55 5.02 -6.21
C ASP A 823 11.55 6.12 -6.60
N ASN A 824 10.27 5.89 -6.33
CA ASN A 824 9.24 6.92 -6.47
C ASN A 824 9.36 8.01 -5.35
N PRO A 825 9.75 9.26 -5.65
CA PRO A 825 10.00 10.29 -4.63
C PRO A 825 8.79 10.63 -3.77
N THR A 826 7.56 10.36 -4.25
CA THR A 826 6.33 10.61 -3.49
C THR A 826 6.00 9.50 -2.49
N LYS A 827 6.90 8.52 -2.29
CA LYS A 827 6.69 7.36 -1.40
C LYS A 827 7.81 7.25 -0.37
N ALA A 828 7.46 6.80 0.83
CA ALA A 828 8.38 6.70 1.96
C ALA A 828 9.53 5.69 1.76
N SER A 829 9.23 4.52 1.18
CA SER A 829 10.21 3.45 0.95
C SER A 829 11.42 3.91 0.12
N THR A 830 11.22 4.82 -0.84
CA THR A 830 12.28 5.41 -1.66
C THR A 830 13.42 6.00 -0.84
N TYR A 831 13.11 6.72 0.23
CA TYR A 831 14.13 7.37 1.04
C TYR A 831 14.97 6.38 1.85
N ILE A 832 14.35 5.30 2.32
CA ILE A 832 15.07 4.20 2.99
C ILE A 832 15.90 3.43 1.96
N TYR A 833 15.34 3.12 0.80
CA TYR A 833 16.01 2.43 -0.30
C TYR A 833 17.25 3.19 -0.81
N LYS A 834 17.16 4.52 -0.98
CA LYS A 834 18.29 5.38 -1.35
C LYS A 834 19.33 5.46 -0.22
N ALA A 835 18.91 5.51 1.05
CA ALA A 835 19.81 5.44 2.19
C ALA A 835 20.59 4.11 2.25
N PHE A 836 19.96 2.98 1.90
CA PHE A 836 20.67 1.71 1.72
C PHE A 836 21.67 1.73 0.55
N GLN A 837 21.60 2.68 -0.37
CA GLN A 837 22.62 2.89 -1.40
C GLN A 837 23.69 3.91 -1.00
N GLY A 838 23.58 4.47 0.21
CA GLY A 838 24.47 5.53 0.70
C GLY A 838 24.05 6.93 0.30
N ASP A 839 22.94 7.09 -0.43
CA ASP A 839 22.38 8.38 -0.80
C ASP A 839 21.38 8.87 0.26
N PHE A 840 21.93 9.46 1.32
CA PHE A 840 21.15 10.11 2.36
C PHE A 840 20.73 11.54 1.98
N ASP A 841 21.23 12.10 0.88
CA ASP A 841 21.04 13.51 0.54
C ASP A 841 20.05 13.72 -0.62
N PHE A 842 19.51 12.64 -1.20
CA PHE A 842 18.40 12.62 -2.18
C PHE A 842 17.31 13.66 -1.88
N GLU A 843 16.79 14.41 -2.83
CA GLU A 843 15.83 15.49 -2.50
C GLU A 843 14.51 14.93 -1.91
N ILE A 844 13.97 15.57 -0.86
CA ILE A 844 12.67 15.18 -0.28
C ILE A 844 11.57 15.91 -1.04
N ASP A 845 10.69 15.13 -1.68
CA ASP A 845 9.51 15.64 -2.39
C ASP A 845 8.60 16.44 -1.44
N GLU A 846 7.99 17.51 -1.97
CA GLU A 846 7.13 18.41 -1.21
C GLU A 846 6.01 17.68 -0.47
N THR A 847 5.46 16.60 -1.03
CA THR A 847 4.38 15.84 -0.39
C THR A 847 4.86 15.04 0.82
N MET A 848 6.17 14.80 0.94
CA MET A 848 6.78 13.95 1.97
C MET A 848 7.45 14.74 3.09
N LEU A 849 7.55 16.08 2.99
CA LEU A 849 8.23 16.94 3.97
C LEU A 849 7.69 16.82 5.41
N ASN A 850 6.42 16.50 5.57
CA ASN A 850 5.80 16.31 6.89
C ASN A 850 6.09 14.93 7.50
N ASN A 851 6.46 13.95 6.67
CA ASN A 851 6.59 12.55 7.07
C ASN A 851 8.04 12.08 7.10
N VAL A 852 8.92 12.64 6.25
CA VAL A 852 10.32 12.21 6.08
C VAL A 852 11.26 13.30 6.58
N SER A 853 12.26 12.91 7.38
CA SER A 853 13.33 13.78 7.85
C SER A 853 14.64 13.01 7.97
N ARG A 854 15.76 13.73 8.13
CA ARG A 854 17.10 13.16 8.22
C ARG A 854 17.86 13.73 9.39
N HIS A 855 18.54 12.87 10.12
CA HIS A 855 19.27 13.24 11.32
C HIS A 855 20.61 12.52 11.36
N SER A 856 21.62 13.16 11.96
CA SER A 856 22.81 12.42 12.38
C SER A 856 22.45 11.58 13.60
N LEU A 857 22.90 10.32 13.64
CA LEU A 857 22.61 9.42 14.76
C LEU A 857 23.14 9.98 16.09
N VAL A 858 24.23 10.76 16.05
CA VAL A 858 24.78 11.42 17.24
C VAL A 858 23.84 12.45 17.85
N ASP A 859 22.98 13.09 17.04
CA ASP A 859 21.98 14.06 17.49
C ASP A 859 20.72 13.36 18.06
N MET A 860 20.56 12.06 17.76
CA MET A 860 19.49 11.23 18.32
C MET A 860 19.85 10.63 19.68
N LEU A 861 21.11 10.73 20.13
CA LEU A 861 21.61 10.22 21.40
C LEU A 861 21.93 11.36 22.38
N THR A 862 21.74 11.11 23.68
CA THR A 862 21.95 12.11 24.73
C THR A 862 23.22 11.83 25.52
N PHE A 863 24.32 12.53 25.22
CA PHE A 863 25.64 12.31 25.83
C PHE A 863 25.96 13.23 27.02
N ASP A 864 25.21 14.31 27.22
CA ASP A 864 25.46 15.35 28.23
C ASP A 864 24.92 14.99 29.63
N ARG A 865 24.21 13.88 29.77
CA ARG A 865 23.64 13.41 31.06
C ARG A 865 24.57 12.47 31.80
N ALA A 866 24.56 12.48 33.13
CA ALA A 866 25.40 11.56 33.91
C ALA A 866 25.02 10.08 33.71
N GLU A 867 23.72 9.81 33.48
CA GLU A 867 23.23 8.49 33.08
C GLU A 867 23.19 8.40 31.55
N PHE A 868 23.72 7.30 31.01
CA PHE A 868 23.79 7.07 29.58
C PHE A 868 23.23 5.69 29.23
N GLU A 869 21.94 5.66 28.90
CA GLU A 869 21.17 4.45 28.56
C GLU A 869 21.03 4.25 27.04
N LYS A 870 21.83 4.98 26.24
CA LYS A 870 21.83 4.91 24.76
C LYS A 870 20.43 5.09 24.14
N ASN A 871 19.57 5.89 24.77
CA ASN A 871 18.22 6.13 24.26
C ASN A 871 18.29 6.84 22.90
N ILE A 872 17.55 6.33 21.91
CA ILE A 872 17.48 6.87 20.56
C ILE A 872 16.21 7.73 20.47
N SER A 873 16.38 9.05 20.41
CA SER A 873 15.27 10.00 20.32
C SER A 873 14.79 10.18 18.89
N LEU A 874 13.48 10.04 18.67
CA LEU A 874 12.82 10.36 17.39
C LEU A 874 12.44 11.85 17.26
N SER A 875 12.83 12.68 18.24
CA SER A 875 12.55 14.11 18.30
C SER A 875 13.87 14.85 18.55
N VAL A 876 14.66 15.01 17.49
CA VAL A 876 15.99 15.64 17.54
C VAL A 876 15.81 17.15 17.69
N LYS A 877 16.26 17.70 18.82
CA LYS A 877 16.32 19.15 19.01
C LYS A 877 17.60 19.65 18.35
N LYS A 878 17.49 20.35 17.22
CA LYS A 878 18.67 20.96 16.58
C LYS A 878 19.31 21.96 17.55
N LYS A 879 20.53 21.68 18.03
CA LYS A 879 21.39 22.72 18.60
C LYS A 879 21.77 23.64 17.43
N VAL A 880 21.32 24.90 17.45
CA VAL A 880 21.75 25.90 16.46
C VAL A 880 23.26 26.08 16.62
N LYS A 881 24.04 25.58 15.65
CA LYS A 881 25.49 25.70 15.63
C LYS A 881 25.88 26.83 14.68
N PHE A 882 26.68 27.76 15.16
CA PHE A 882 27.42 28.68 14.31
C PHE A 882 28.81 28.08 14.09
N GLU A 883 29.16 27.81 12.84
CA GLU A 883 30.56 27.73 12.45
C GLU A 883 31.08 29.16 12.36
N SER A 884 32.01 29.52 13.24
CA SER A 884 32.62 30.85 13.31
C SER A 884 34.11 30.67 13.02
N ILE A 885 34.65 31.39 12.02
CA ILE A 885 36.09 31.50 11.75
C ILE A 885 36.86 32.10 12.93
N TRP A 886 36.15 32.68 13.90
CA TRP A 886 36.72 33.30 15.09
C TRP A 886 36.85 32.35 16.29
N GLY A 887 36.47 31.07 16.14
CA GLY A 887 36.39 30.11 17.24
C GLY A 887 35.08 30.22 18.05
N THR A 888 34.78 29.20 18.86
CA THR A 888 33.59 29.15 19.72
C THR A 888 33.64 30.13 20.90
N ASP A 889 34.81 30.68 21.19
CA ASP A 889 35.10 31.66 22.25
C ASP A 889 34.54 33.06 21.97
N LYS A 890 34.11 33.35 20.73
CA LYS A 890 33.53 34.65 20.33
C LYS A 890 32.03 34.60 19.98
N LEU A 891 31.34 33.55 20.44
CA LEU A 891 29.88 33.47 20.36
C LEU A 891 29.25 33.96 21.66
N GLN A 892 28.20 34.79 21.57
CA GLN A 892 27.42 35.22 22.74
C GLN A 892 25.96 34.84 22.59
N LEU A 893 25.28 34.58 23.72
CA LEU A 893 23.84 34.31 23.73
C LEU A 893 23.08 35.56 23.31
N LEU A 894 22.14 35.40 22.38
CA LEU A 894 21.32 36.49 21.86
C LEU A 894 20.60 37.22 23.00
N GLY A 895 20.11 36.52 24.01
CA GLY A 895 19.45 37.10 25.19
C GLY A 895 20.38 37.94 26.09
N GLU A 896 21.70 37.72 26.04
CA GLU A 896 22.68 38.50 26.81
C GLU A 896 22.91 39.88 26.20
N ILE A 897 22.93 39.98 24.87
CA ILE A 897 23.23 41.22 24.13
C ILE A 897 22.00 41.93 23.55
N THR A 898 20.82 41.30 23.54
CA THR A 898 19.59 41.89 23.00
C THR A 898 18.45 41.93 23.99
N GLN A 899 17.52 42.87 23.79
CA GLN A 899 16.23 42.90 24.45
C GLN A 899 15.18 42.23 23.56
N ILE A 900 14.67 41.07 24.00
CA ILE A 900 13.62 40.32 23.30
C ILE A 900 12.27 40.60 23.99
N LYS A 901 11.26 41.03 23.23
CA LYS A 901 9.89 41.30 23.73
C LYS A 901 8.85 40.67 22.81
N LYS A 902 7.78 40.11 23.36
CA LYS A 902 6.62 39.69 22.57
C LYS A 902 5.78 40.89 22.11
N GLY A 903 5.16 40.77 20.95
CA GLY A 903 4.17 41.71 20.45
C GLY A 903 2.86 41.69 21.27
N THR A 904 1.95 42.60 20.92
CA THR A 904 0.65 42.78 21.56
C THR A 904 -0.44 42.47 20.55
N SER A 905 -1.29 41.49 20.85
CA SER A 905 -2.32 41.05 19.91
C SER A 905 -3.32 42.17 19.57
N ILE A 906 -3.55 42.36 18.27
CA ILE A 906 -4.60 43.21 17.70
C ILE A 906 -5.28 42.43 16.57
N THR A 907 -6.57 42.70 16.30
CA THR A 907 -7.30 42.12 15.17
C THR A 907 -7.62 43.19 14.14
N LYS A 908 -7.92 42.78 12.90
CA LYS A 908 -8.20 43.70 11.79
C LYS A 908 -9.36 44.65 12.10
N GLU A 909 -10.40 44.16 12.78
CA GLU A 909 -11.59 44.93 13.14
C GLU A 909 -11.29 46.03 14.17
N LYS A 910 -10.24 45.86 14.97
CA LYS A 910 -9.81 46.82 15.99
C LYS A 910 -8.80 47.83 15.46
N THR A 911 -8.39 47.74 14.20
CA THR A 911 -7.45 48.69 13.62
C THR A 911 -8.13 49.98 13.19
N VAL A 912 -7.49 51.09 13.53
CA VAL A 912 -7.81 52.43 13.00
C VAL A 912 -6.90 52.72 11.81
N LYS A 913 -7.47 53.28 10.73
CA LYS A 913 -6.75 53.61 9.50
C LYS A 913 -5.52 54.48 9.79
N GLY A 914 -4.35 54.03 9.35
CA GLY A 914 -3.08 54.74 9.48
C GLY A 914 -2.01 54.10 8.60
N MET A 915 -0.75 54.51 8.79
CA MET A 915 0.40 54.05 7.98
C MET A 915 1.37 53.14 8.75
N ILE A 916 1.12 52.85 10.02
CA ILE A 916 1.98 51.97 10.81
C ILE A 916 1.69 50.51 10.45
N PRO A 917 2.67 49.72 9.99
CA PRO A 917 2.45 48.33 9.65
C PRO A 917 2.26 47.46 10.90
N VAL A 918 1.26 46.58 10.87
CA VAL A 918 1.00 45.57 11.91
C VAL A 918 1.68 44.26 11.51
N ILE A 919 2.66 43.83 12.31
CA ILE A 919 3.47 42.65 12.04
C ILE A 919 2.95 41.47 12.87
N ALA A 920 2.59 40.37 12.20
CA ALA A 920 2.03 39.17 12.81
C ALA A 920 2.82 37.92 12.38
N GLY A 921 2.17 36.75 12.30
CA GLY A 921 2.79 35.48 11.91
C GLY A 921 3.14 35.33 10.42
N GLY A 922 2.90 36.35 9.59
CA GLY A 922 3.18 36.36 8.15
C GLY A 922 4.54 36.99 7.79
N GLN A 923 4.95 36.84 6.52
CA GLN A 923 6.16 37.48 5.98
C GLN A 923 5.94 38.98 5.69
N GLU A 924 4.73 39.32 5.26
CA GLU A 924 4.27 40.68 5.00
C GLU A 924 3.43 41.22 6.17
N PRO A 925 3.32 42.55 6.32
CA PRO A 925 2.39 43.17 7.27
C PRO A 925 0.96 42.67 7.07
N ALA A 926 0.27 42.31 8.15
CA ALA A 926 -1.09 41.78 8.06
C ALA A 926 -2.10 42.87 7.66
N TYR A 927 -1.89 44.09 8.14
CA TYR A 927 -2.69 45.30 7.87
C TYR A 927 -1.98 46.52 8.49
N PHE A 928 -2.59 47.72 8.43
CA PHE A 928 -2.01 48.97 8.93
C PHE A 928 -2.85 49.58 10.07
N HIS A 929 -2.17 50.31 10.95
CA HIS A 929 -2.73 50.99 12.12
C HIS A 929 -2.24 52.45 12.23
N ASN A 930 -2.84 53.26 13.09
CA ASN A 930 -2.41 54.65 13.34
C ASN A 930 -1.36 54.75 14.47
N GLU A 931 -1.25 53.74 15.34
CA GLU A 931 -0.31 53.72 16.46
C GLU A 931 0.77 52.65 16.27
N SER A 932 1.98 52.94 16.77
CA SER A 932 3.10 52.01 16.85
C SER A 932 3.36 51.59 18.29
N ASN A 933 3.69 50.33 18.52
CA ASN A 933 4.15 49.86 19.84
C ASN A 933 5.67 49.57 19.88
N ARG A 934 6.36 49.69 18.74
CA ARG A 934 7.83 49.60 18.63
C ARG A 934 8.36 50.71 17.74
N ASN A 935 9.54 51.20 18.07
CA ASN A 935 10.24 52.22 17.30
C ASN A 935 10.88 51.62 16.04
N ALA A 936 11.38 52.49 15.17
CA ALA A 936 12.26 52.13 14.05
C ALA A 936 13.49 51.31 14.50
N ASN A 937 14.13 50.66 13.54
CA ASN A 937 15.29 49.78 13.71
C ASN A 937 15.00 48.56 14.61
N THR A 938 13.84 47.94 14.42
CA THR A 938 13.41 46.76 15.19
C THR A 938 13.45 45.50 14.34
N ILE A 939 14.05 44.43 14.87
CA ILE A 939 13.98 43.09 14.29
C ILE A 939 12.67 42.45 14.75
N THR A 940 12.00 41.73 13.86
CA THR A 940 10.86 40.88 14.23
C THR A 940 11.10 39.43 13.83
N ILE A 941 10.67 38.50 14.67
CA ILE A 941 10.63 37.06 14.40
C ILE A 941 9.20 36.57 14.59
N SER A 942 8.54 36.09 13.53
CA SER A 942 7.16 35.60 13.59
C SER A 942 7.00 34.54 14.68
N ALA A 943 6.00 34.70 15.56
CA ALA A 943 5.88 33.85 16.75
C ALA A 943 5.08 32.57 16.48
N SER A 944 4.07 32.64 15.60
CA SER A 944 3.18 31.52 15.29
C SER A 944 2.82 31.43 13.80
N GLY A 945 2.31 30.26 13.40
CA GLY A 945 1.84 29.99 12.04
C GLY A 945 2.90 29.34 11.15
N ALA A 946 2.56 29.04 9.90
CA ALA A 946 3.45 28.33 8.96
C ALA A 946 4.83 29.01 8.79
N ASN A 947 4.91 30.33 8.99
CA ASN A 947 6.15 31.11 8.90
C ASN A 947 6.78 31.42 10.28
N ALA A 948 6.37 30.76 11.37
CA ALA A 948 6.95 30.97 12.70
C ALA A 948 8.48 30.83 12.65
N GLY A 949 9.23 31.83 13.14
CA GLY A 949 10.68 31.90 12.99
C GLY A 949 11.18 32.81 11.86
N PHE A 950 10.31 33.33 10.98
CA PHE A 950 10.72 34.25 9.93
C PHE A 950 11.31 35.54 10.50
N VAL A 951 12.55 35.87 10.12
CA VAL A 951 13.31 37.04 10.59
C VAL A 951 13.14 38.20 9.62
N ASN A 952 12.73 39.35 10.13
CA ASN A 952 12.57 40.59 9.38
C ASN A 952 13.15 41.80 10.13
N TYR A 953 13.40 42.91 9.43
CA TYR A 953 13.95 44.15 9.98
C TYR A 953 13.18 45.36 9.47
N PHE A 954 12.80 46.24 10.39
CA PHE A 954 12.01 47.42 10.08
C PHE A 954 12.75 48.70 10.46
N GLU A 955 13.04 49.53 9.47
CA GLU A 955 13.65 50.87 9.63
C GLU A 955 12.62 51.95 9.99
N THR A 956 11.33 51.60 10.05
CA THR A 956 10.22 52.46 10.44
C THR A 956 9.55 51.95 11.71
N PRO A 957 8.85 52.81 12.49
CA PRO A 957 8.02 52.35 13.60
C PRO A 957 6.99 51.31 13.16
N ILE A 958 6.73 50.32 14.01
CA ILE A 958 5.80 49.21 13.71
C ILE A 958 4.85 48.94 14.88
N PHE A 959 3.77 48.22 14.60
CA PHE A 959 2.95 47.58 15.62
C PHE A 959 3.21 46.07 15.60
N ALA A 960 4.03 45.59 16.52
CA ALA A 960 4.30 44.16 16.69
C ALA A 960 3.10 43.48 17.37
N SER A 961 2.50 42.50 16.70
CA SER A 961 1.35 41.71 17.18
C SER A 961 1.77 40.28 17.50
N ASP A 962 1.74 39.38 16.52
CA ASP A 962 2.07 37.95 16.70
C ASP A 962 3.51 37.63 16.28
N CYS A 963 4.45 38.36 16.89
CA CYS A 963 5.88 38.20 16.66
C CYS A 963 6.69 38.53 17.92
N ASN A 964 7.93 38.04 17.97
CA ASN A 964 8.94 38.46 18.93
C ASN A 964 9.73 39.63 18.32
N THR A 965 10.02 40.68 19.08
CA THR A 965 10.83 41.82 18.65
C THR A 965 12.17 41.83 19.35
N ILE A 966 13.25 42.13 18.61
CA ILE A 966 14.63 42.11 19.10
C ILE A 966 15.31 43.45 18.77
N ILE A 967 15.98 44.03 19.76
CA ILE A 967 16.86 45.20 19.63
C ILE A 967 18.14 45.00 20.43
N SER A 968 19.24 45.61 20.04
CA SER A 968 20.48 45.62 20.81
C SER A 968 20.27 46.28 22.17
N LYS A 969 20.92 45.75 23.22
CA LYS A 969 21.01 46.45 24.51
C LYS A 969 21.98 47.64 24.47
N ASP A 970 22.94 47.62 23.55
CA ASP A 970 23.99 48.64 23.41
C ASP A 970 24.43 48.74 21.94
N GLU A 971 23.86 49.71 21.21
CA GLU A 971 24.16 49.98 19.80
C GLU A 971 25.63 50.35 19.54
N HIS A 972 26.38 50.78 20.56
CA HIS A 972 27.81 51.09 20.40
C HIS A 972 28.69 49.83 20.43
N LYS A 973 28.18 48.71 20.96
CA LYS A 973 28.89 47.44 21.04
C LYS A 973 28.55 46.49 19.90
N ILE A 974 27.27 46.44 19.54
CA ILE A 974 26.77 45.69 18.39
C ILE A 974 25.48 46.35 17.92
N SER A 975 25.41 46.68 16.63
CA SER A 975 24.22 47.34 16.10
C SER A 975 23.07 46.36 15.93
N THR A 976 21.83 46.82 16.10
CA THR A 976 20.65 45.98 15.81
C THR A 976 20.65 45.49 14.35
N LYS A 977 21.13 46.30 13.41
CA LYS A 977 21.27 45.91 12.00
C LYS A 977 22.22 44.73 11.83
N LEU A 978 23.36 44.71 12.53
CA LEU A 978 24.30 43.59 12.44
C LEU A 978 23.73 42.31 13.05
N ILE A 979 23.02 42.42 14.17
CA ILE A 979 22.28 41.29 14.76
C ILE A 979 21.27 40.72 13.77
N TYR A 980 20.52 41.59 13.08
CA TYR A 980 19.59 41.16 12.03
C TYR A 980 20.29 40.35 10.94
N LEU A 981 21.43 40.84 10.44
CA LEU A 981 22.16 40.15 9.38
C LEU A 981 22.59 38.74 9.83
N PHE A 982 23.05 38.58 11.07
CA PHE A 982 23.40 37.28 11.62
C PHE A 982 22.19 36.36 11.78
N LEU A 983 21.08 36.87 12.33
CA LEU A 983 19.85 36.09 12.47
C LEU A 983 19.28 35.72 11.09
N LYS A 984 19.44 36.59 10.08
CA LYS A 984 18.98 36.32 8.73
C LYS A 984 19.82 35.25 8.03
N SER A 985 21.14 35.22 8.27
CA SER A 985 21.99 34.15 7.71
C SER A 985 21.71 32.78 8.31
N ILE A 986 21.12 32.71 9.50
CA ILE A 986 20.68 31.46 10.13
C ILE A 986 19.15 31.28 10.14
N GLN A 987 18.47 31.86 9.14
CA GLN A 987 17.02 31.80 9.02
C GLN A 987 16.48 30.36 9.05
N SER A 988 17.18 29.42 8.39
CA SER A 988 16.83 28.00 8.32
C SER A 988 16.91 27.31 9.68
N GLU A 989 17.90 27.66 10.48
CA GLU A 989 18.11 27.15 11.83
C GLU A 989 17.06 27.71 12.80
N ILE A 990 16.67 28.98 12.64
CA ILE A 990 15.59 29.60 13.41
C ILE A 990 14.24 28.94 13.09
N TYR A 991 13.98 28.56 11.84
CA TYR A 991 12.82 27.72 11.51
C TYR A 991 12.88 26.36 12.21
N GLY A 992 14.07 25.80 12.42
CA GLY A 992 14.27 24.58 13.21
C GLY A 992 13.88 24.69 14.68
N LEU A 993 13.61 25.90 15.20
CA LEU A 993 13.11 26.11 16.56
C LEU A 993 11.59 25.95 16.68
N GLN A 994 10.87 25.74 15.57
CA GLN A 994 9.42 25.57 15.55
C GLN A 994 8.96 24.39 16.43
N ARG A 995 7.88 24.60 17.18
CA ARG A 995 7.21 23.58 18.00
C ARG A 995 5.70 23.52 17.72
N GLY A 996 5.13 22.31 17.77
CA GLY A 996 3.68 22.06 17.63
C GLY A 996 3.28 21.56 16.24
N GLN A 997 2.53 20.45 16.20
CA GLN A 997 2.14 19.74 14.96
C GLN A 997 1.03 20.43 14.15
N ALA A 998 0.09 21.12 14.81
CA ALA A 998 -1.05 21.78 14.14
C ALA A 998 -0.79 23.26 13.80
N GLN A 999 -0.05 23.98 14.65
CA GLN A 999 0.34 25.37 14.44
C GLN A 999 1.75 25.59 15.00
N PRO A 1000 2.79 25.65 14.14
CA PRO A 1000 4.16 25.80 14.59
C PRO A 1000 4.38 27.15 15.29
N HIS A 1001 5.23 27.14 16.32
CA HIS A 1001 5.57 28.29 17.16
C HIS A 1001 7.07 28.39 17.44
N VAL A 1002 7.60 29.61 17.49
CA VAL A 1002 8.97 29.91 17.96
C VAL A 1002 8.88 30.77 19.22
N TYR A 1003 9.41 30.24 20.33
CA TYR A 1003 9.34 30.90 21.64
C TYR A 1003 10.53 31.84 21.87
N SER A 1004 10.28 32.93 22.61
CA SER A 1004 11.29 33.92 23.02
C SER A 1004 12.47 33.31 23.76
N ASP A 1005 12.22 32.27 24.56
CA ASP A 1005 13.24 31.61 25.39
C ASP A 1005 14.19 30.79 24.52
N ASP A 1006 13.67 30.16 23.47
CA ASP A 1006 14.49 29.44 22.49
C ASP A 1006 15.36 30.42 21.68
N LEU A 1007 14.79 31.56 21.29
CA LEU A 1007 15.54 32.64 20.63
C LEU A 1007 16.65 33.21 21.52
N SER A 1008 16.38 33.35 22.83
CA SER A 1008 17.36 33.86 23.79
C SER A 1008 18.61 32.98 23.89
N ASN A 1009 18.45 31.67 23.64
CA ASN A 1009 19.52 30.68 23.69
C ASN A 1009 20.31 30.53 22.38
N VAL A 1010 19.91 31.24 21.32
CA VAL A 1010 20.67 31.27 20.06
C VAL A 1010 21.99 31.98 20.31
N LYS A 1011 23.12 31.31 20.06
CA LYS A 1011 24.46 31.91 20.15
C LYS A 1011 24.76 32.63 18.84
N ILE A 1012 25.11 33.91 18.82
CA ILE A 1012 25.50 34.63 17.59
C ILE A 1012 26.94 35.17 17.67
N PRO A 1013 27.62 35.38 16.53
CA PRO A 1013 28.97 35.95 16.49
C PRO A 1013 29.03 37.34 17.13
N PHE A 1014 30.09 37.60 17.89
CA PHE A 1014 30.38 38.90 18.48
C PHE A 1014 31.78 39.39 18.08
N PRO A 1015 32.00 39.73 16.79
CA PRO A 1015 33.33 40.08 16.29
C PRO A 1015 33.77 41.48 16.77
N PRO A 1016 35.08 41.81 16.70
CA PRO A 1016 35.59 43.14 17.05
C PRO A 1016 34.93 44.26 16.22
N ILE A 1017 34.81 45.46 16.81
CA ILE A 1017 34.08 46.59 16.22
C ILE A 1017 34.56 46.97 14.80
N GLY A 1018 35.86 46.87 14.52
CA GLY A 1018 36.41 47.16 13.19
C GLY A 1018 35.93 46.18 12.11
N ILE A 1019 35.69 44.91 12.48
CA ILE A 1019 35.10 43.91 11.58
C ILE A 1019 33.60 44.13 11.44
N GLN A 1020 32.91 44.47 12.54
CA GLN A 1020 31.49 44.83 12.50
C GLN A 1020 31.23 45.96 11.48
N GLN A 1021 32.01 47.04 11.56
CA GLN A 1021 31.92 48.18 10.63
C GLN A 1021 32.21 47.77 9.17
N LYS A 1022 33.15 46.84 8.96
CA LYS A 1022 33.48 46.33 7.63
C LYS A 1022 32.35 45.49 7.02
N ILE A 1023 31.74 44.62 7.80
CA ILE A 1023 30.58 43.82 7.38
C ILE A 1023 29.42 44.74 6.97
N VAL A 1024 29.07 45.69 7.85
CA VAL A 1024 27.96 46.63 7.61
C VAL A 1024 28.23 47.45 6.35
N SER A 1025 29.42 48.03 6.19
CA SER A 1025 29.74 48.84 5.00
C SER A 1025 29.74 48.05 3.69
N GLU A 1026 30.27 46.82 3.65
CA GLU A 1026 30.22 45.97 2.45
C GLU A 1026 28.77 45.60 2.08
N ILE A 1027 27.91 45.35 3.08
CA ILE A 1027 26.49 45.03 2.87
C ILE A 1027 25.67 46.27 2.47
N GLU A 1028 25.94 47.44 3.05
CA GLU A 1028 25.28 48.70 2.69
C GLU A 1028 25.47 49.07 1.21
N VAL A 1029 26.64 48.75 0.62
CA VAL A 1029 26.86 48.91 -0.82
C VAL A 1029 25.90 48.02 -1.63
N LEU A 1030 25.71 46.77 -1.20
CA LEU A 1030 24.78 45.83 -1.85
C LEU A 1030 23.32 46.26 -1.65
N GLU A 1031 22.95 46.76 -0.47
CA GLU A 1031 21.61 47.30 -0.19
C GLU A 1031 21.31 48.55 -1.03
N THR A 1032 22.29 49.44 -1.19
CA THR A 1032 22.16 50.63 -2.05
C THR A 1032 21.97 50.22 -3.51
N LYS A 1033 22.72 49.21 -3.96
CA LYS A 1033 22.60 48.62 -5.30
C LYS A 1033 21.22 47.98 -5.51
N GLU A 1034 20.73 47.24 -4.52
CA GLU A 1034 19.39 46.63 -4.52
C GLU A 1034 18.28 47.69 -4.62
N LYS A 1035 18.38 48.74 -3.81
CA LYS A 1035 17.43 49.85 -3.80
C LYS A 1035 17.38 50.54 -5.16
N LYS A 1036 18.55 50.89 -5.71
CA LYS A 1036 18.65 51.51 -7.03
C LYS A 1036 18.07 50.62 -8.13
N ALA A 1037 18.38 49.32 -8.13
CA ALA A 1037 17.84 48.38 -9.11
C ALA A 1037 16.30 48.28 -9.03
N LYS A 1038 15.72 48.30 -7.82
CA LYS A 1038 14.26 48.32 -7.62
C LYS A 1038 13.63 49.64 -8.09
N GLU A 1039 14.27 50.78 -7.84
CA GLU A 1039 13.84 52.09 -8.33
C GLU A 1039 13.90 52.17 -9.87
N ASP A 1040 14.97 51.67 -10.48
CA ASP A 1040 15.14 51.58 -11.93
C ASP A 1040 14.08 50.65 -12.55
N LEU A 1041 13.81 49.50 -11.93
CA LEU A 1041 12.77 48.56 -12.37
C LEU A 1041 11.36 49.18 -12.33
N SER A 1042 11.04 49.92 -11.26
CA SER A 1042 9.81 50.72 -11.15
C SER A 1042 9.70 51.73 -12.30
N THR A 1043 10.78 52.47 -12.56
CA THR A 1043 10.85 53.50 -13.62
C THR A 1043 10.67 52.90 -15.02
N LEU A 1044 11.30 51.75 -15.30
CA LEU A 1044 11.20 51.07 -16.59
C LEU A 1044 9.78 50.52 -16.81
N ASN A 1045 9.15 49.93 -15.80
CA ASN A 1045 7.76 49.49 -15.87
C ASN A 1045 6.80 50.65 -16.13
N PHE A 1046 7.01 51.79 -15.46
CA PHE A 1046 6.26 53.01 -15.72
C PHE A 1046 6.47 53.51 -17.17
N THR A 1047 7.68 53.39 -17.70
CA THR A 1047 7.99 53.76 -19.09
C THR A 1047 7.23 52.91 -20.10
N ILE A 1048 7.15 51.58 -19.89
CA ILE A 1048 6.35 50.68 -20.75
C ILE A 1048 4.88 51.11 -20.73
N GLN A 1049 4.32 51.38 -19.55
CA GLN A 1049 2.92 51.84 -19.43
C GLN A 1049 2.72 53.18 -20.14
N SER A 1050 3.68 54.11 -20.04
CA SER A 1050 3.63 55.41 -20.72
C SER A 1050 3.63 55.26 -22.25
N ILE A 1051 4.48 54.39 -22.82
CA ILE A 1051 4.53 54.11 -24.27
C ILE A 1051 3.17 53.59 -24.77
N ILE A 1052 2.57 52.64 -24.05
CA ILE A 1052 1.27 52.08 -24.43
C ILE A 1052 0.15 53.10 -24.25
N ASN A 1053 0.12 53.84 -23.13
CA ASN A 1053 -0.89 54.86 -22.87
C ASN A 1053 -0.86 55.98 -23.91
N LYS A 1054 0.32 56.35 -24.42
CA LYS A 1054 0.44 57.31 -25.53
C LYS A 1054 -0.24 56.83 -26.81
N SER A 1055 -0.32 55.51 -27.04
CA SER A 1055 -1.06 54.98 -28.19
C SER A 1055 -2.56 55.31 -28.13
N PHE A 1056 -3.15 55.44 -26.94
CA PHE A 1056 -4.57 55.81 -26.77
C PHE A 1056 -4.85 57.27 -27.12
N SER A 1057 -3.85 58.15 -27.10
CA SER A 1057 -3.99 59.55 -27.54
C SER A 1057 -3.64 59.74 -29.01
N ASP A 1058 -2.66 58.99 -29.51
CA ASP A 1058 -2.03 59.26 -30.82
C ASP A 1058 -2.76 58.56 -31.98
N TYR A 1059 -3.56 57.54 -31.70
CA TYR A 1059 -4.24 56.73 -32.72
C TYR A 1059 -5.73 56.58 -32.44
N SER A 1060 -6.50 56.36 -33.50
CA SER A 1060 -7.93 56.07 -33.39
C SER A 1060 -8.17 54.78 -32.61
N LEU A 1061 -9.18 54.81 -31.75
CA LEU A 1061 -9.63 53.64 -31.01
C LEU A 1061 -10.59 52.81 -31.86
N GLU A 1062 -10.31 51.52 -31.98
CA GLU A 1062 -11.14 50.54 -32.67
C GLU A 1062 -11.71 49.53 -31.68
N LEU A 1063 -12.87 48.95 -31.98
CA LEU A 1063 -13.45 47.88 -31.17
C LEU A 1063 -12.63 46.59 -31.36
N LEU A 1064 -12.32 45.91 -30.25
CA LEU A 1064 -11.64 44.62 -30.28
C LEU A 1064 -12.39 43.61 -31.17
N GLY A 1065 -13.72 43.66 -31.17
CA GLY A 1065 -14.57 42.83 -32.04
C GLY A 1065 -14.38 43.04 -33.54
N ASN A 1066 -13.87 44.21 -33.97
CA ASN A 1066 -13.61 44.50 -35.39
C ASN A 1066 -12.22 44.02 -35.84
N ILE A 1067 -11.29 43.83 -34.90
CA ILE A 1067 -9.92 43.39 -35.16
C ILE A 1067 -9.66 41.90 -34.86
N CYS A 1068 -10.69 41.16 -34.42
CA CYS A 1068 -10.64 39.71 -34.24
C CYS A 1068 -11.72 39.01 -35.07
N TYR A 1069 -11.45 37.76 -35.48
CA TYR A 1069 -12.44 36.89 -36.12
C TYR A 1069 -13.46 36.37 -35.09
N SER A 1070 -12.99 36.02 -33.90
CA SER A 1070 -13.83 35.51 -32.82
C SER A 1070 -13.14 35.62 -31.45
N THR A 1071 -13.93 35.46 -30.39
CA THR A 1071 -13.46 35.18 -29.04
C THR A 1071 -13.95 33.79 -28.66
N GLU A 1072 -13.03 32.92 -28.25
CA GLU A 1072 -13.30 31.50 -28.06
C GLU A 1072 -13.05 31.08 -26.61
N TYR A 1073 -13.98 30.34 -26.01
CA TYR A 1073 -13.81 29.79 -24.68
C TYR A 1073 -13.09 28.45 -24.73
N GLY A 1074 -12.24 28.21 -23.73
CA GLY A 1074 -11.54 26.95 -23.56
C GLY A 1074 -12.43 25.82 -23.05
N SER A 1075 -11.81 24.68 -22.78
CA SER A 1075 -12.47 23.47 -22.28
C SER A 1075 -13.19 23.68 -20.94
N SER A 1076 -14.44 23.25 -20.85
CA SER A 1076 -15.19 23.16 -19.58
C SER A 1076 -14.99 21.84 -18.85
N SER A 1077 -14.26 20.90 -19.45
CA SER A 1077 -14.06 19.58 -18.88
C SER A 1077 -13.10 19.63 -17.69
N LYS A 1078 -13.27 18.68 -16.78
CA LYS A 1078 -12.48 18.61 -15.57
C LYS A 1078 -11.07 18.14 -15.93
N SER A 1079 -10.07 19.00 -15.74
CA SER A 1079 -8.67 18.64 -15.94
C SER A 1079 -8.16 17.67 -14.87
N GLU A 1080 -7.17 16.85 -15.22
CA GLU A 1080 -6.53 15.83 -14.37
C GLU A 1080 -5.13 16.29 -13.92
N LYS A 1081 -4.58 15.65 -12.87
CA LYS A 1081 -3.22 15.99 -12.38
C LYS A 1081 -2.09 15.44 -13.27
N LYS A 1082 -2.37 14.46 -14.13
CA LYS A 1082 -1.46 13.87 -15.11
C LYS A 1082 -2.25 13.54 -16.38
N GLY A 1083 -1.63 13.60 -17.56
CA GLY A 1083 -2.28 13.29 -18.82
C GLY A 1083 -1.46 13.71 -20.03
N LEU A 1084 -2.06 13.61 -21.22
CA LEU A 1084 -1.36 13.76 -22.50
C LEU A 1084 -1.08 15.22 -22.88
N VAL A 1085 -2.06 16.12 -22.73
CA VAL A 1085 -1.93 17.52 -23.18
C VAL A 1085 -2.16 18.49 -22.01
N PRO A 1086 -1.20 19.38 -21.69
CA PRO A 1086 -1.35 20.44 -20.71
C PRO A 1086 -2.57 21.34 -20.95
N VAL A 1087 -3.27 21.73 -19.88
CA VAL A 1087 -4.37 22.70 -19.90
C VAL A 1087 -3.96 23.97 -19.16
N ILE A 1088 -3.84 25.07 -19.90
CA ILE A 1088 -3.51 26.39 -19.36
C ILE A 1088 -4.71 26.94 -18.58
N ARG A 1089 -4.47 27.31 -17.32
CA ARG A 1089 -5.47 27.86 -16.38
C ARG A 1089 -5.19 29.32 -16.06
N MET A 1090 -6.12 29.98 -15.34
CA MET A 1090 -5.98 31.37 -14.89
C MET A 1090 -4.72 31.65 -14.04
N GLY A 1091 -4.20 30.63 -13.35
CA GLY A 1091 -2.98 30.71 -12.55
C GLY A 1091 -1.69 30.80 -13.38
N ASN A 1092 -1.71 30.24 -14.59
CA ASN A 1092 -0.55 30.19 -15.49
C ASN A 1092 -0.28 31.53 -16.20
N ILE A 1093 -1.24 32.46 -16.21
CA ILE A 1093 -1.05 33.79 -16.83
C ILE A 1093 -0.37 34.72 -15.80
N GLN A 1094 0.89 35.10 -16.03
CA GLN A 1094 1.65 36.00 -15.16
C GLN A 1094 2.38 37.06 -15.99
N ASN A 1095 2.22 38.34 -15.63
CA ASN A 1095 2.93 39.46 -16.24
C ASN A 1095 2.91 39.46 -17.79
N GLY A 1096 1.76 39.20 -18.40
CA GLY A 1096 1.65 39.17 -19.87
C GLY A 1096 2.14 37.88 -20.53
N ARG A 1097 2.60 36.89 -19.77
CA ARG A 1097 3.17 35.62 -20.26
C ARG A 1097 2.39 34.42 -19.74
N ILE A 1098 2.53 33.29 -20.42
CA ILE A 1098 2.02 31.99 -19.97
C ILE A 1098 3.19 31.18 -19.40
N LEU A 1099 3.11 30.84 -18.12
CA LEU A 1099 4.06 29.98 -17.42
C LEU A 1099 3.61 28.51 -17.54
N LEU A 1100 4.58 27.62 -17.78
CA LEU A 1100 4.36 26.18 -17.96
C LEU A 1100 4.74 25.37 -16.70
N ASP A 1101 4.48 25.95 -15.53
CA ASP A 1101 4.56 25.34 -14.21
C ASP A 1101 3.15 25.03 -13.65
N ASP A 1102 3.05 24.18 -12.62
CA ASP A 1102 1.76 23.76 -12.01
C ASP A 1102 0.68 23.39 -13.06
N LEU A 1103 1.05 22.52 -14.00
CA LEU A 1103 0.17 22.12 -15.11
C LEU A 1103 -0.82 21.04 -14.67
N VAL A 1104 -2.02 21.11 -15.23
CA VAL A 1104 -3.01 20.03 -15.25
C VAL A 1104 -3.21 19.58 -16.69
N TYR A 1105 -3.82 18.42 -16.90
CA TYR A 1105 -3.81 17.76 -18.21
C TYR A 1105 -5.19 17.31 -18.64
N SER A 1106 -5.35 17.15 -19.96
CA SER A 1106 -6.52 16.55 -20.59
C SER A 1106 -6.10 15.30 -21.37
N ASN A 1107 -6.85 14.22 -21.18
CA ASN A 1107 -6.74 12.97 -21.94
C ASN A 1107 -7.82 12.84 -23.01
N ASP A 1108 -8.72 13.82 -23.14
CA ASP A 1108 -9.77 13.83 -24.16
C ASP A 1108 -9.18 14.30 -25.49
N GLU A 1109 -8.97 13.36 -26.42
CA GLU A 1109 -8.38 13.65 -27.73
C GLU A 1109 -9.19 14.65 -28.56
N GLU A 1110 -10.51 14.67 -28.43
CA GLU A 1110 -11.37 15.56 -29.21
C GLU A 1110 -11.31 16.99 -28.65
N GLU A 1111 -11.29 17.16 -27.33
CA GLU A 1111 -11.02 18.47 -26.73
C GLU A 1111 -9.60 18.97 -26.99
N ASN A 1112 -8.62 18.06 -26.97
CA ASN A 1112 -7.22 18.36 -27.23
C ASN A 1112 -7.03 18.92 -28.64
N LYS A 1113 -7.72 18.37 -29.64
CA LYS A 1113 -7.75 18.89 -31.02
C LYS A 1113 -8.48 20.24 -31.09
N LYS A 1114 -9.64 20.35 -30.43
CA LYS A 1114 -10.51 21.53 -30.53
C LYS A 1114 -9.89 22.78 -29.92
N TYR A 1115 -9.30 22.66 -28.72
CA TYR A 1115 -8.81 23.81 -27.94
C TYR A 1115 -7.29 23.97 -28.00
N SER A 1116 -6.62 23.33 -28.97
CA SER A 1116 -5.16 23.40 -29.16
C SER A 1116 -4.70 24.85 -29.33
N LEU A 1117 -3.70 25.23 -28.52
CA LEU A 1117 -3.02 26.51 -28.55
C LEU A 1117 -1.93 26.53 -29.62
N LYS A 1118 -1.80 27.67 -30.29
CA LYS A 1118 -0.73 27.95 -31.26
C LYS A 1118 0.19 29.02 -30.75
N TYR A 1119 1.41 29.03 -31.26
CA TYR A 1119 2.37 30.10 -31.01
C TYR A 1119 1.73 31.46 -31.37
N ASN A 1120 1.86 32.42 -30.46
CA ASN A 1120 1.20 33.73 -30.46
C ASN A 1120 -0.32 33.76 -30.19
N ASP A 1121 -0.94 32.68 -29.72
CA ASP A 1121 -2.30 32.77 -29.20
C ASP A 1121 -2.35 33.69 -27.96
N VAL A 1122 -3.27 34.65 -27.95
CA VAL A 1122 -3.47 35.59 -26.84
C VAL A 1122 -4.65 35.12 -25.99
N LEU A 1123 -4.38 34.76 -24.74
CA LEU A 1123 -5.38 34.30 -23.78
C LEU A 1123 -5.73 35.41 -22.79
N PHE A 1124 -7.03 35.69 -22.66
CA PHE A 1124 -7.59 36.67 -21.74
C PHE A 1124 -8.28 35.97 -20.57
N ASN A 1125 -7.95 36.36 -19.34
CA ASN A 1125 -8.51 35.76 -18.14
C ASN A 1125 -9.90 36.31 -17.82
N ARG A 1126 -10.95 35.52 -18.08
CA ARG A 1126 -12.34 35.96 -17.90
C ARG A 1126 -12.89 35.79 -16.50
N THR A 1127 -12.33 34.92 -15.67
CA THR A 1127 -12.85 34.66 -14.30
C THR A 1127 -11.71 34.63 -13.30
N ASN A 1128 -11.73 35.52 -12.31
CA ASN A 1128 -10.81 35.50 -11.16
C ASN A 1128 -11.32 36.37 -10.01
N SER A 1129 -10.51 36.63 -8.97
CA SER A 1129 -10.75 37.73 -8.04
C SER A 1129 -10.83 39.06 -8.81
N PRO A 1130 -11.51 40.08 -8.26
CA PRO A 1130 -11.65 41.36 -8.95
C PRO A 1130 -10.33 41.96 -9.44
N GLU A 1131 -9.25 41.82 -8.66
CA GLU A 1131 -7.93 42.39 -8.96
C GLU A 1131 -7.20 41.67 -10.11
N LEU A 1132 -7.49 40.38 -10.29
CA LEU A 1132 -6.76 39.48 -11.19
C LEU A 1132 -7.53 39.13 -12.48
N VAL A 1133 -8.82 39.47 -12.56
CA VAL A 1133 -9.60 39.27 -13.79
C VAL A 1133 -9.19 40.30 -14.85
N GLY A 1134 -9.25 39.90 -16.12
CA GLY A 1134 -8.91 40.73 -17.26
C GLY A 1134 -7.41 40.85 -17.58
N LYS A 1135 -6.53 40.15 -16.85
CA LYS A 1135 -5.14 39.96 -17.28
C LYS A 1135 -5.08 39.10 -18.54
N SER A 1136 -4.11 39.34 -19.40
CA SER A 1136 -3.87 38.51 -20.59
C SER A 1136 -2.46 37.97 -20.64
N GLY A 1137 -2.26 36.87 -21.36
CA GLY A 1137 -0.96 36.27 -21.60
C GLY A 1137 -0.86 35.73 -23.02
N ILE A 1138 0.33 35.86 -23.61
CA ILE A 1138 0.64 35.32 -24.94
C ILE A 1138 1.29 33.94 -24.82
N TYR A 1139 0.87 33.00 -25.67
CA TYR A 1139 1.44 31.65 -25.75
C TYR A 1139 2.66 31.65 -26.66
N GLN A 1140 3.85 31.58 -26.08
CA GLN A 1140 5.13 31.58 -26.81
C GLN A 1140 5.92 30.30 -26.59
N SER A 1141 5.21 29.17 -26.56
CA SER A 1141 5.80 27.83 -26.54
C SER A 1141 5.42 27.06 -27.80
N ASN A 1142 6.26 26.10 -28.18
CA ASN A 1142 5.97 25.15 -29.26
C ASN A 1142 5.39 23.83 -28.73
N GLU A 1143 5.26 23.69 -27.41
CA GLU A 1143 4.68 22.52 -26.78
C GLU A 1143 3.19 22.40 -27.10
N PRO A 1144 2.62 21.18 -27.21
CA PRO A 1144 1.18 21.02 -27.28
C PRO A 1144 0.52 21.49 -25.98
N ALA A 1145 -0.50 22.34 -26.07
CA ALA A 1145 -1.32 22.72 -24.91
C ALA A 1145 -2.74 23.07 -25.36
N ILE A 1146 -3.69 22.97 -24.45
CA ILE A 1146 -5.04 23.54 -24.56
C ILE A 1146 -5.28 24.56 -23.44
N PHE A 1147 -6.43 25.21 -23.41
CA PHE A 1147 -6.77 26.21 -22.39
C PHE A 1147 -8.13 25.94 -21.74
N ALA A 1148 -8.26 26.32 -20.46
CA ALA A 1148 -9.48 26.10 -19.68
C ALA A 1148 -10.58 27.14 -20.00
N GLY A 1149 -11.83 26.79 -19.73
CA GLY A 1149 -13.03 27.61 -20.01
C GLY A 1149 -13.16 28.90 -19.19
N TYR A 1150 -12.24 29.12 -18.24
CA TYR A 1150 -12.05 30.39 -17.53
C TYR A 1150 -11.13 31.36 -18.28
N LEU A 1151 -10.63 30.99 -19.46
CA LEU A 1151 -9.85 31.80 -20.37
C LEU A 1151 -10.60 32.02 -21.68
N ILE A 1152 -10.27 33.10 -22.38
CA ILE A 1152 -10.77 33.44 -23.72
C ILE A 1152 -9.58 33.54 -24.65
N ARG A 1153 -9.55 32.75 -25.72
CA ARG A 1153 -8.62 33.00 -26.84
C ARG A 1153 -9.17 34.12 -27.72
N VAL A 1154 -8.37 35.14 -27.97
CA VAL A 1154 -8.68 36.20 -28.93
C VAL A 1154 -8.10 35.79 -30.29
N ASN A 1155 -8.96 35.39 -31.23
CA ASN A 1155 -8.53 35.03 -32.59
C ASN A 1155 -8.38 36.32 -33.41
N TYR A 1156 -7.24 37.00 -33.28
CA TYR A 1156 -6.97 38.31 -33.90
C TYR A 1156 -6.75 38.20 -35.42
N LYS A 1157 -6.91 39.33 -36.13
CA LYS A 1157 -6.62 39.47 -37.56
C LYS A 1157 -5.17 39.89 -37.73
N GLU A 1158 -4.32 38.94 -38.16
CA GLU A 1158 -2.85 39.11 -38.26
C GLU A 1158 -2.41 40.26 -39.18
N ASP A 1159 -3.23 40.59 -40.18
CA ASP A 1159 -3.03 41.71 -41.10
C ASP A 1159 -3.40 43.08 -40.51
N ILE A 1160 -3.99 43.10 -39.32
CA ILE A 1160 -4.46 44.32 -38.64
C ILE A 1160 -3.71 44.56 -37.33
N ILE A 1161 -3.46 43.53 -36.54
CA ILE A 1161 -2.86 43.68 -35.20
C ILE A 1161 -1.82 42.61 -34.88
N LEU A 1162 -0.69 43.03 -34.32
CA LEU A 1162 0.33 42.15 -33.79
C LEU A 1162 -0.10 41.56 -32.44
N PRO A 1163 0.08 40.26 -32.21
CA PRO A 1163 -0.31 39.60 -30.96
C PRO A 1163 0.42 40.15 -29.74
N VAL A 1164 1.71 40.44 -29.87
CA VAL A 1164 2.53 41.00 -28.80
C VAL A 1164 2.05 42.41 -28.43
N TYR A 1165 1.73 43.25 -29.42
CA TYR A 1165 1.15 44.57 -29.20
C TYR A 1165 -0.23 44.47 -28.52
N LEU A 1166 -1.10 43.58 -29.01
CA LEU A 1166 -2.41 43.31 -28.41
C LEU A 1166 -2.29 42.91 -26.94
N ASN A 1167 -1.36 42.01 -26.62
CA ASN A 1167 -1.12 41.56 -25.25
C ASN A 1167 -0.66 42.72 -24.34
N TYR A 1168 0.18 43.63 -24.83
CA TYR A 1168 0.56 44.83 -24.07
C TYR A 1168 -0.63 45.77 -23.84
N VAL A 1169 -1.43 46.02 -24.88
CA VAL A 1169 -2.59 46.90 -24.79
C VAL A 1169 -3.65 46.33 -23.83
N LEU A 1170 -3.93 45.03 -23.87
CA LEU A 1170 -4.87 44.37 -22.96
C LEU A 1170 -4.40 44.40 -21.49
N ASN A 1171 -3.09 44.42 -21.26
CA ASN A 1171 -2.51 44.56 -19.92
C ASN A 1171 -2.24 46.02 -19.50
N SER A 1172 -2.55 47.01 -20.34
CA SER A 1172 -2.40 48.43 -20.01
C SER A 1172 -3.34 48.86 -18.90
N GLU A 1173 -2.92 49.86 -18.12
CA GLU A 1173 -3.75 50.40 -17.04
C GLU A 1173 -5.12 50.89 -17.54
N THR A 1174 -5.16 51.56 -18.71
CA THR A 1174 -6.41 52.04 -19.30
C THR A 1174 -7.42 50.90 -19.56
N ILE A 1175 -6.97 49.80 -20.17
CA ILE A 1175 -7.85 48.66 -20.47
C ILE A 1175 -8.22 47.89 -19.21
N ARG A 1176 -7.27 47.69 -18.29
CA ARG A 1176 -7.54 47.03 -17.01
C ARG A 1176 -8.57 47.82 -16.19
N ASN A 1177 -8.44 49.15 -16.11
CA ASN A 1177 -9.41 50.03 -15.44
C ASN A 1177 -10.79 50.01 -16.11
N HIS A 1178 -10.83 49.99 -17.44
CA HIS A 1178 -12.10 49.78 -18.15
C HIS A 1178 -12.72 48.44 -17.77
N GLY A 1179 -11.93 47.36 -17.76
CA GLY A 1179 -12.36 46.03 -17.33
C GLY A 1179 -12.94 46.01 -15.91
N PHE A 1180 -12.32 46.70 -14.96
CA PHE A 1180 -12.86 46.87 -13.61
C PHE A 1180 -14.25 47.54 -13.59
N SER A 1181 -14.50 48.48 -14.50
CA SER A 1181 -15.78 49.19 -14.59
C SER A 1181 -16.91 48.35 -15.20
N VAL A 1182 -16.59 47.35 -16.03
CA VAL A 1182 -17.57 46.54 -16.77
C VAL A 1182 -17.70 45.10 -16.27
N MET A 1183 -16.90 44.69 -15.29
CA MET A 1183 -16.94 43.35 -14.72
C MET A 1183 -18.23 43.08 -13.94
N SER A 1184 -18.77 41.86 -14.06
CA SER A 1184 -19.84 41.39 -13.17
C SER A 1184 -19.24 40.81 -11.89
N LYS A 1185 -19.70 41.24 -10.71
CA LYS A 1185 -19.20 40.79 -9.39
C LYS A 1185 -20.12 39.78 -8.71
N SER A 1186 -19.54 38.76 -8.08
CA SER A 1186 -20.15 37.79 -7.16
C SER A 1186 -19.31 37.74 -5.87
N ILE A 1187 -19.81 37.11 -4.80
CA ILE A 1187 -19.26 37.20 -3.41
C ILE A 1187 -17.72 37.09 -3.33
N ASN A 1188 -17.07 36.25 -4.14
CA ASN A 1188 -15.60 36.10 -4.20
C ASN A 1188 -15.01 35.97 -5.62
N GLN A 1189 -15.76 36.29 -6.68
CA GLN A 1189 -15.31 36.15 -8.07
C GLN A 1189 -15.88 37.25 -8.95
N ALA A 1190 -15.14 37.63 -9.98
CA ALA A 1190 -15.57 38.55 -11.02
C ALA A 1190 -15.43 37.93 -12.41
N ASN A 1191 -16.30 38.35 -13.34
CA ASN A 1191 -16.34 37.84 -14.71
C ASN A 1191 -16.36 38.95 -15.77
N ILE A 1192 -15.64 38.72 -16.88
CA ILE A 1192 -15.70 39.51 -18.12
C ILE A 1192 -15.91 38.53 -19.27
N ASN A 1193 -17.10 38.49 -19.85
CA ASN A 1193 -17.42 37.56 -20.93
C ASN A 1193 -16.90 38.05 -22.30
N GLY A 1194 -16.91 37.18 -23.30
CA GLY A 1194 -16.40 37.47 -24.65
C GLY A 1194 -17.13 38.60 -25.39
N THR A 1195 -18.41 38.85 -25.08
CA THR A 1195 -19.19 39.96 -25.65
C THR A 1195 -18.71 41.30 -25.11
N ILE A 1196 -18.49 41.37 -23.79
CA ILE A 1196 -17.92 42.56 -23.12
C ILE A 1196 -16.49 42.78 -23.61
N LEU A 1197 -15.68 41.73 -23.72
CA LEU A 1197 -14.31 41.85 -24.22
C LEU A 1197 -14.28 42.42 -25.65
N LYS A 1198 -15.18 41.98 -26.55
CA LYS A 1198 -15.30 42.52 -27.91
C LYS A 1198 -15.65 44.01 -27.97
N SER A 1199 -16.28 44.56 -26.94
CA SER A 1199 -16.62 45.99 -26.88
C SER A 1199 -15.45 46.88 -26.43
N TYR A 1200 -14.30 46.29 -26.07
CA TYR A 1200 -13.14 47.06 -25.63
C TYR A 1200 -12.63 47.93 -26.78
N LYS A 1201 -12.43 49.20 -26.49
CA LYS A 1201 -11.86 50.16 -27.43
C LYS A 1201 -10.35 50.19 -27.23
N ILE A 1202 -9.60 49.80 -28.25
CA ILE A 1202 -8.14 49.73 -28.20
C ILE A 1202 -7.51 50.59 -29.29
N PRO A 1203 -6.33 51.18 -29.07
CA PRO A 1203 -5.62 51.93 -30.10
C PRO A 1203 -5.18 51.00 -31.23
N LEU A 1204 -5.35 51.46 -32.48
CA LEU A 1204 -4.99 50.69 -33.67
C LEU A 1204 -4.05 51.48 -34.60
N PRO A 1205 -2.76 51.62 -34.23
CA PRO A 1205 -1.76 52.15 -35.16
C PRO A 1205 -1.54 51.22 -36.35
N PRO A 1206 -0.98 51.70 -37.48
CA PRO A 1206 -0.54 50.84 -38.57
C PRO A 1206 0.45 49.75 -38.08
N LEU A 1207 0.45 48.57 -38.71
CA LEU A 1207 1.30 47.44 -38.30
C LEU A 1207 2.78 47.82 -38.14
N SER A 1208 3.33 48.68 -39.02
CA SER A 1208 4.71 49.15 -38.93
C SER A 1208 5.00 49.95 -37.65
N GLU A 1209 4.02 50.72 -37.17
CA GLU A 1209 4.13 51.46 -35.91
C GLU A 1209 3.92 50.53 -34.71
N GLN A 1210 3.02 49.54 -34.81
CA GLN A 1210 2.91 48.50 -33.78
C GLN A 1210 4.24 47.75 -33.59
N GLN A 1211 4.93 47.41 -34.69
CA GLN A 1211 6.26 46.76 -34.64
C GLN A 1211 7.29 47.65 -33.94
N LYS A 1212 7.31 48.96 -34.24
CA LYS A 1212 8.22 49.91 -33.57
C LYS A 1212 7.96 50.00 -32.06
N ILE A 1213 6.68 50.10 -31.67
CA ILE A 1213 6.28 50.15 -30.26
C ILE A 1213 6.71 48.87 -29.54
N VAL A 1214 6.44 47.70 -30.11
CA VAL A 1214 6.84 46.41 -29.55
C VAL A 1214 8.36 46.33 -29.38
N LEU A 1215 9.14 46.69 -30.42
CA LEU A 1215 10.60 46.69 -30.37
C LEU A 1215 11.17 47.65 -29.31
N GLU A 1216 10.50 48.78 -29.04
CA GLU A 1216 10.89 49.70 -27.98
C GLU A 1216 10.64 49.10 -26.59
N ILE A 1217 9.47 48.47 -26.40
CA ILE A 1217 9.11 47.80 -25.15
C ILE A 1217 10.01 46.60 -24.87
N GLU A 1218 10.28 45.76 -25.87
CA GLU A 1218 11.16 44.59 -25.72
C GLU A 1218 12.59 44.99 -25.29
N LYS A 1219 13.11 46.13 -25.77
CA LYS A 1219 14.40 46.67 -25.30
C LYS A 1219 14.36 47.06 -23.82
N ILE A 1220 13.22 47.55 -23.33
CA ILE A 1220 13.02 47.90 -21.92
C ILE A 1220 12.88 46.62 -21.09
N GLU A 1221 12.10 45.65 -21.54
CA GLU A 1221 11.95 44.36 -20.87
C GLU A 1221 13.27 43.60 -20.73
N ALA A 1222 14.15 43.67 -21.73
CA ALA A 1222 15.49 43.09 -21.64
C ALA A 1222 16.31 43.70 -20.49
N LYS A 1223 16.16 45.01 -20.23
CA LYS A 1223 16.78 45.68 -19.07
C LYS A 1223 16.12 45.27 -17.77
N ILE A 1224 14.79 45.17 -17.74
CA ILE A 1224 14.04 44.69 -16.56
C ILE A 1224 14.53 43.29 -16.17
N LYS A 1225 14.66 42.36 -17.13
CA LYS A 1225 15.14 41.00 -16.88
C LYS A 1225 16.56 40.97 -16.30
N LEU A 1226 17.43 41.88 -16.74
CA LEU A 1226 18.78 42.01 -16.17
C LEU A 1226 18.75 42.51 -14.72
N LEU A 1227 17.91 43.51 -14.43
CA LEU A 1227 17.72 44.05 -13.08
C LEU A 1227 17.08 43.02 -12.13
N GLU A 1228 16.08 42.26 -12.60
CA GLU A 1228 15.48 41.17 -11.82
C GLU A 1228 16.50 40.10 -11.45
N LYS A 1229 17.37 39.72 -12.40
CA LYS A 1229 18.48 38.80 -12.13
C LYS A 1229 19.48 39.38 -11.12
N GLU A 1230 19.83 40.65 -11.28
CA GLU A 1230 20.74 41.36 -10.36
C GLU A 1230 20.17 41.41 -8.93
N ILE A 1231 18.88 41.73 -8.77
CA ILE A 1231 18.18 41.71 -7.49
C ILE A 1231 18.16 40.31 -6.88
N ALA A 1232 17.92 39.27 -7.70
CA ALA A 1232 17.90 37.87 -7.24
C ALA A 1232 19.27 37.34 -6.79
N GLU A 1233 20.38 37.91 -7.28
CA GLU A 1233 21.74 37.53 -6.88
C GLU A 1233 22.20 38.20 -5.58
N ILE A 1234 21.65 39.37 -5.22
CA ILE A 1234 22.08 40.16 -4.05
C ILE A 1234 22.03 39.38 -2.71
N PRO A 1235 20.98 38.58 -2.39
CA PRO A 1235 20.99 37.77 -1.17
C PRO A 1235 22.20 36.83 -1.07
N LYS A 1236 22.58 36.17 -2.18
CA LYS A 1236 23.76 35.29 -2.23
C LYS A 1236 25.07 36.07 -2.01
N LEU A 1237 25.15 37.29 -2.52
CA LEU A 1237 26.30 38.17 -2.31
C LEU A 1237 26.39 38.65 -0.85
N LYS A 1238 25.26 38.99 -0.21
CA LYS A 1238 25.22 39.34 1.22
C LYS A 1238 25.68 38.16 2.09
N ASP A 1239 25.22 36.95 1.79
CA ASP A 1239 25.68 35.72 2.47
C ASP A 1239 27.17 35.46 2.25
N ALA A 1240 27.69 35.71 1.05
CA ALA A 1240 29.12 35.58 0.76
C ALA A 1240 29.98 36.59 1.54
N VAL A 1241 29.50 37.83 1.72
CA VAL A 1241 30.14 38.83 2.58
C VAL A 1241 30.15 38.37 4.04
N LEU A 1242 29.04 37.82 4.52
CA LEU A 1242 28.96 37.28 5.89
C LEU A 1242 29.97 36.12 6.07
N ARG A 1243 29.96 35.10 5.19
CA ARG A 1243 30.91 33.96 5.24
C ARG A 1243 32.38 34.33 5.05
N LYS A 1244 32.67 35.50 4.47
CA LYS A 1244 34.03 36.01 4.28
C LYS A 1244 34.60 36.58 5.59
N HIS A 1245 33.75 37.10 6.46
CA HIS A 1245 34.14 37.79 7.71
C HIS A 1245 33.69 37.06 8.98
N LEU A 1246 32.91 35.99 8.85
CA LEU A 1246 32.38 35.10 9.90
C LEU A 1246 32.75 33.66 9.58
#